data_AF-A0A1E4EXT8-F1
#
_entry.id   AF-A0A1E4EXT8-F1
#
_cell.length_a   1.000
_cell.length_b   1.000
_cell.length_c   1.000
_cell.angle_alpha   90.00
_cell.angle_beta   90.00
_cell.angle_gamma   90.00
#
_symmetry.space_group_name_H-M   'P 1'
#
loop_
_entity.id
_entity.type
_entity.pdbx_description
1 polymer ?
#
loop_
_entity_poly.entity_id
_entity_poly.type
_entity_poly.pdbx_seq_one_letter_code
_entity_poly.pdbx_strand_id
1 'polypeptide(L)'
;MKIRVGIDVGGTFTHAVAIDNATLEVAHHAVTPTTHHHENGVAQGIVDVFTKLLEKLPEATVVFLAHSTTQATNALLEGDVVKVGILGLGSSMDLKAKSDMEVGDIELAPGKYLHSQLAYVSDKNVEAALQKLKSDGCGAIAAAQPMSVDDSRGEVEVMERATALGLPACGSHEMSGLYGLQKRTRTAVLNASILPRMIDTAIMTEKGLRQAHVDAPLMVMRSDGGVMGLDDVRKRPVLTLLSGPAAGIAAALVYLRASDAIFLEVGGTSTDCCLIKDGKAAIQSATLGGHPTFLKTLDSRTLGVAGGSMLRVGAKTEVGPRSAHLAGCHYAAFTEPEWFEGAQLVAEKPLADDPEYWVFHKGEEKVCVTTTCAANFLNFVPEGGYSQGKRASLERAFAMVGEKAGLAPEELAKRMLESAADKVIPTLKQLIADYKVGDRAIKLIGGGGGAAAVVPYVAKKLNLPHEIAPRAEVISAIGAALAMVKETLEKNLVNPSQADLAALRSEAEQAVIRMGADPDTVDVQIEVDAQRNLVRATATGSVAFVAQDLLQQTVTEEERVKALKEAAPREQSLTLKGQTDTLYVYESQRSEKYFLNLFTRTKQTVWVTDGRGGVKLQVPGGKLVSSAGENWHRSLEKVLQQHTDYGDAGALLPAVHVVAGRKLVDLTSLQTAEQVLGFAQQELHQMHLADHSVYFLIHPRN
;
A
#
# COMPACT_ATOMS: atom_id res chain seq x y z
N MET A 1 -8.94 29.33 -1.33
CA MET A 1 -8.76 28.04 -2.06
C MET A 1 -8.94 26.89 -1.08
N LYS A 2 -9.56 25.75 -1.45
CA LYS A 2 -9.65 24.57 -0.55
C LYS A 2 -8.52 23.60 -0.87
N ILE A 3 -7.77 23.16 0.15
CA ILE A 3 -6.63 22.26 -0.03
C ILE A 3 -6.72 21.00 0.82
N ARG A 4 -6.17 19.92 0.28
CA ARG A 4 -5.88 18.67 0.99
C ARG A 4 -4.40 18.64 1.30
N VAL A 5 -4.04 18.32 2.53
CA VAL A 5 -2.64 18.26 2.96
C VAL A 5 -2.28 16.82 3.31
N GLY A 6 -1.18 16.36 2.75
CA GLY A 6 -0.60 15.06 3.05
C GLY A 6 0.82 15.24 3.56
N ILE A 7 1.17 14.50 4.61
CA ILE A 7 2.48 14.56 5.24
C ILE A 7 3.07 13.16 5.27
N ASP A 8 4.33 13.02 4.87
CA ASP A 8 5.06 11.76 4.99
C ASP A 8 6.27 11.94 5.91
N VAL A 9 6.24 11.25 7.04
CA VAL A 9 7.32 11.24 8.03
C VAL A 9 8.30 10.09 7.71
N GLY A 10 9.27 10.41 6.86
CA GLY A 10 10.36 9.50 6.49
C GLY A 10 11.48 9.43 7.53
N GLY A 11 12.46 8.56 7.28
CA GLY A 11 13.62 8.40 8.17
C GLY A 11 14.55 9.61 8.23
N THR A 12 14.76 10.31 7.11
CA THR A 12 15.68 11.46 7.04
C THR A 12 14.94 12.80 6.98
N PHE A 13 13.88 12.84 6.17
CA PHE A 13 13.10 14.05 5.91
C PHE A 13 11.62 13.80 6.11
N THR A 14 10.92 14.83 6.57
CA THR A 14 9.47 14.90 6.61
C THR A 14 9.00 15.82 5.47
N HIS A 15 8.13 15.30 4.61
CA HIS A 15 7.60 16.02 3.46
C HIS A 15 6.13 16.38 3.71
N ALA A 16 5.72 17.57 3.27
CA ALA A 16 4.31 17.94 3.22
C ALA A 16 3.95 18.41 1.82
N VAL A 17 2.74 18.06 1.37
CA VAL A 17 2.20 18.45 0.07
C VAL A 17 0.80 19.03 0.27
N ALA A 18 0.54 20.16 -0.36
CA ALA A 18 -0.80 20.74 -0.52
C ALA A 18 -1.30 20.41 -1.93
N ILE A 19 -2.48 19.81 -2.00
CA ILE A 19 -3.19 19.49 -3.23
C ILE A 19 -4.45 20.35 -3.31
N ASP A 20 -4.72 20.95 -4.46
CA ASP A 20 -5.98 21.64 -4.70
C ASP A 20 -7.15 20.64 -4.70
N ASN A 21 -8.17 20.88 -3.88
CA ASN A 21 -9.28 19.92 -3.73
C ASN A 21 -10.17 19.82 -4.99
N ALA A 22 -10.15 20.82 -5.87
CA ALA A 22 -10.94 20.85 -7.10
C ALA A 22 -10.19 20.28 -8.30
N THR A 23 -8.87 20.48 -8.42
CA THR A 23 -8.07 20.00 -9.56
C THR A 23 -7.28 18.72 -9.29
N LEU A 24 -7.05 18.39 -8.00
CA LEU A 24 -6.14 17.33 -7.54
C LEU A 24 -4.67 17.52 -7.97
N GLU A 25 -4.30 18.74 -8.37
CA GLU A 25 -2.93 19.09 -8.68
C GLU A 25 -2.17 19.55 -7.43
N VAL A 26 -0.85 19.31 -7.43
CA VAL A 26 0.04 19.75 -6.36
C VAL A 26 0.19 21.27 -6.43
N ALA A 27 -0.35 21.97 -5.45
CA ALA A 27 -0.24 23.43 -5.34
C ALA A 27 1.11 23.85 -4.75
N HIS A 28 1.55 23.18 -3.67
CA HIS A 28 2.84 23.45 -3.05
C HIS A 28 3.36 22.23 -2.29
N HIS A 29 4.65 22.21 -1.97
CA HIS A 29 5.25 21.22 -1.07
C HIS A 29 6.27 21.87 -0.14
N ALA A 30 6.54 21.24 1.00
CA ALA A 30 7.54 21.67 1.96
C ALA A 30 8.31 20.44 2.47
N VAL A 31 9.52 20.68 2.97
CA VAL A 31 10.38 19.65 3.56
C VAL A 31 11.10 20.20 4.78
N THR A 32 11.24 19.35 5.80
CA THR A 32 12.04 19.57 7.00
C THR A 32 12.82 18.28 7.35
N PRO A 33 13.94 18.37 8.09
CA PRO A 33 14.57 17.19 8.68
C PRO A 33 13.61 16.48 9.65
N THR A 34 13.63 15.15 9.69
CA THR A 34 12.79 14.40 10.63
C THR A 34 13.28 14.55 12.07
N THR A 35 12.36 14.76 13.02
CA THR A 35 12.66 15.14 14.40
C THR A 35 12.67 13.96 15.38
N HIS A 36 13.35 12.85 15.02
CA HIS A 36 13.36 11.61 15.84
C HIS A 36 13.80 11.81 17.30
N HIS A 37 14.68 12.78 17.55
CA HIS A 37 15.27 13.04 18.86
C HIS A 37 14.74 14.31 19.54
N HIS A 38 13.70 14.93 18.97
CA HIS A 38 13.06 16.09 19.59
C HIS A 38 12.21 15.64 20.80
N GLU A 39 12.01 16.52 21.79
CA GLU A 39 11.21 16.21 23.00
C GLU A 39 9.78 15.78 22.64
N ASN A 40 9.18 16.48 21.67
CA ASN A 40 7.86 16.13 21.10
C ASN A 40 7.92 15.07 19.98
N GLY A 41 9.08 14.43 19.78
CA GLY A 41 9.30 13.41 18.74
C GLY A 41 8.95 13.89 17.33
N VAL A 42 8.44 12.97 16.50
CA VAL A 42 8.02 13.26 15.12
C VAL A 42 6.83 14.21 15.01
N ALA A 43 6.04 14.38 16.07
CA ALA A 43 4.92 15.31 16.07
C ALA A 43 5.40 16.75 15.82
N GLN A 44 6.59 17.12 16.32
CA GLN A 44 7.18 18.43 16.03
C GLN A 44 7.45 18.61 14.54
N GLY A 45 8.11 17.64 13.91
CA GLY A 45 8.44 17.70 12.48
C GLY A 45 7.20 17.81 11.59
N ILE A 46 6.09 17.13 11.97
CA ILE A 46 4.79 17.25 11.32
C ILE A 46 4.28 18.70 11.40
N VAL A 47 4.29 19.31 12.59
CA VAL A 47 3.82 20.69 12.80
C VAL A 47 4.70 21.69 12.07
N ASP A 48 6.02 21.53 12.11
CA ASP A 48 6.98 22.42 11.48
C ASP A 48 6.83 22.43 9.96
N VAL A 49 6.77 21.24 9.34
CA VAL A 49 6.63 21.13 7.88
C VAL A 49 5.27 21.65 7.41
N PHE A 50 4.23 21.43 8.21
CA PHE A 50 2.89 21.89 7.92
C PHE A 50 2.81 23.41 7.98
N THR A 51 3.37 24.02 9.03
CA THR A 51 3.43 25.48 9.18
C THR A 51 4.19 26.12 8.02
N LYS A 52 5.36 25.57 7.68
CA LYS A 52 6.16 26.00 6.52
C LYS A 52 5.41 25.89 5.18
N LEU A 53 4.53 24.89 5.04
CA LEU A 53 3.68 24.74 3.87
C LEU A 53 2.59 25.82 3.82
N LEU A 54 1.93 26.10 4.95
CA LEU A 54 0.87 27.11 5.02
C LEU A 54 1.37 28.54 4.87
N GLU A 55 2.61 28.84 5.26
CA GLU A 55 3.24 30.14 4.98
C GLU A 55 3.27 30.47 3.47
N LYS A 56 3.27 29.44 2.61
CA LYS A 56 3.21 29.58 1.16
C LYS A 56 1.79 29.69 0.62
N LEU A 57 0.79 29.40 1.44
CA LEU A 57 -0.63 29.33 1.08
C LEU A 57 -1.51 29.99 2.17
N PRO A 58 -1.30 31.27 2.53
CA PRO A 58 -1.97 31.91 3.67
C PRO A 58 -3.49 32.04 3.54
N GLU A 59 -4.03 32.04 2.31
CA GLU A 59 -5.47 32.12 2.02
C GLU A 59 -6.13 30.74 1.77
N ALA A 60 -5.39 29.66 2.00
CA ALA A 60 -5.90 28.31 1.80
C ALA A 60 -6.68 27.81 3.02
N THR A 61 -7.82 27.18 2.77
CA THR A 61 -8.60 26.46 3.77
C THR A 61 -8.27 24.98 3.67
N VAL A 62 -7.67 24.42 4.72
CA VAL A 62 -7.40 22.98 4.80
C VAL A 62 -8.72 22.24 5.04
N VAL A 63 -9.11 21.38 4.10
CA VAL A 63 -10.34 20.56 4.21
C VAL A 63 -10.06 19.10 4.57
N PHE A 64 -8.80 18.69 4.47
CA PHE A 64 -8.34 17.34 4.80
C PHE A 64 -6.86 17.39 5.15
N LEU A 65 -6.46 16.68 6.20
CA LEU A 65 -5.08 16.52 6.62
C LEU A 65 -4.81 15.07 6.98
N ALA A 66 -3.85 14.44 6.31
CA ALA A 66 -3.42 13.09 6.64
C ALA A 66 -1.90 13.00 6.76
N HIS A 67 -1.42 12.07 7.59
CA HIS A 67 0.00 11.74 7.61
C HIS A 67 0.27 10.23 7.54
N SER A 68 1.38 9.87 6.91
CA SER A 68 2.04 8.57 7.05
C SER A 68 3.24 8.70 7.99
N THR A 69 3.51 7.63 8.73
CA THR A 69 4.63 7.59 9.68
C THR A 69 5.22 6.20 9.83
N THR A 70 6.54 6.15 9.97
CA THR A 70 7.30 4.93 10.22
C THR A 70 7.38 4.57 11.71
N GLN A 71 6.79 5.35 12.61
CA GLN A 71 6.92 5.16 14.07
C GLN A 71 6.52 3.77 14.54
N ALA A 72 5.36 3.24 14.12
CA ALA A 72 4.92 1.90 14.54
C ALA A 72 5.89 0.81 14.04
N THR A 73 6.36 0.92 12.80
CA THR A 73 7.32 -0.02 12.21
C THR A 73 8.67 0.05 12.93
N ASN A 74 9.18 1.25 13.21
CA ASN A 74 10.45 1.42 13.90
C ASN A 74 10.37 0.97 15.36
N ALA A 75 9.27 1.24 16.07
CA ALA A 75 9.05 0.76 17.43
C ALA A 75 9.20 -0.77 17.51
N LEU A 76 8.58 -1.50 16.57
CA LEU A 76 8.72 -2.95 16.50
C LEU A 76 10.15 -3.39 16.15
N LEU A 77 10.76 -2.79 15.13
CA LEU A 77 12.11 -3.18 14.67
C LEU A 77 13.22 -2.87 15.70
N GLU A 78 13.09 -1.77 16.44
CA GLU A 78 14.06 -1.34 17.45
C GLU A 78 13.83 -2.03 18.81
N GLY A 79 12.67 -2.67 18.97
CA GLY A 79 12.21 -3.25 20.23
C GLY A 79 11.76 -2.19 21.24
N ASP A 80 11.42 -0.98 20.80
CA ASP A 80 10.83 0.06 21.64
C ASP A 80 9.33 -0.16 21.80
N VAL A 81 9.02 -1.25 22.52
CA VAL A 81 7.67 -1.70 22.82
C VAL A 81 7.52 -1.92 24.32
N VAL A 82 6.30 -1.78 24.83
CA VAL A 82 6.04 -2.10 26.23
C VAL A 82 5.83 -3.60 26.43
N LYS A 83 6.20 -4.11 27.63
CA LYS A 83 5.77 -5.42 28.07
C LYS A 83 4.24 -5.46 28.17
N VAL A 84 3.60 -6.47 27.58
CA VAL A 84 2.14 -6.57 27.50
C VAL A 84 1.61 -7.52 28.57
N GLY A 85 0.60 -7.08 29.31
CA GLY A 85 -0.21 -7.96 30.15
C GLY A 85 -1.38 -8.52 29.36
N ILE A 86 -1.52 -9.84 29.29
CA ILE A 86 -2.69 -10.49 28.70
C ILE A 86 -3.64 -10.81 29.84
N LEU A 87 -4.81 -10.18 29.86
CA LEU A 87 -5.87 -10.58 30.78
C LEU A 87 -6.85 -11.49 30.03
N GLY A 88 -6.67 -12.79 30.25
CA GLY A 88 -7.48 -13.84 29.64
C GLY A 88 -8.69 -14.19 30.49
N LEU A 89 -9.89 -14.14 29.92
CA LEU A 89 -11.11 -14.59 30.57
C LEU A 89 -11.48 -16.00 30.12
N GLY A 90 -11.95 -16.81 31.05
CA GLY A 90 -12.59 -18.09 30.73
C GLY A 90 -12.64 -19.06 31.89
N SER A 91 -13.16 -20.26 31.62
CA SER A 91 -13.28 -21.32 32.61
C SER A 91 -11.91 -21.85 33.05
N SER A 92 -11.70 -22.01 34.36
CA SER A 92 -10.48 -22.63 34.89
C SER A 92 -10.23 -24.06 34.37
N MET A 93 -11.25 -24.71 33.83
CA MET A 93 -11.16 -26.05 33.22
C MET A 93 -10.77 -26.02 31.73
N ASP A 94 -10.81 -24.86 31.08
CA ASP A 94 -10.48 -24.72 29.66
C ASP A 94 -8.98 -24.45 29.45
N LEU A 95 -8.19 -25.52 29.59
CA LEU A 95 -6.74 -25.48 29.40
C LEU A 95 -6.35 -25.07 27.97
N LYS A 96 -7.20 -25.37 26.98
CA LYS A 96 -6.93 -25.02 25.58
C LYS A 96 -7.08 -23.52 25.37
N ALA A 97 -8.14 -22.90 25.86
CA ALA A 97 -8.30 -21.45 25.82
C ALA A 97 -7.13 -20.75 26.51
N LYS A 98 -6.73 -21.22 27.71
CA LYS A 98 -5.57 -20.68 28.41
C LYS A 98 -4.29 -20.77 27.56
N SER A 99 -4.01 -21.93 26.98
CA SER A 99 -2.85 -22.14 26.10
C SER A 99 -2.90 -21.29 24.83
N ASP A 100 -4.08 -21.09 24.25
CA ASP A 100 -4.24 -20.24 23.06
C ASP A 100 -4.00 -18.76 23.39
N MET A 101 -4.27 -18.33 24.62
CA MET A 101 -3.99 -16.97 25.09
C MET A 101 -2.56 -16.78 25.60
N GLU A 102 -1.79 -17.86 25.77
CA GLU A 102 -0.40 -17.81 26.18
C GLU A 102 0.50 -17.57 24.95
N VAL A 103 0.89 -16.31 24.76
CA VAL A 103 1.65 -15.87 23.60
C VAL A 103 3.16 -16.06 23.79
N GLY A 104 3.66 -15.80 25.00
CA GLY A 104 5.09 -15.84 25.31
C GLY A 104 5.87 -14.67 24.72
N ASP A 105 7.19 -14.82 24.65
CA ASP A 105 8.08 -13.85 24.03
C ASP A 105 8.07 -14.01 22.50
N ILE A 106 8.01 -12.89 21.80
CA ILE A 106 8.01 -12.84 20.34
C ILE A 106 9.25 -12.08 19.88
N GLU A 107 10.07 -12.70 19.05
CA GLU A 107 11.17 -12.00 18.37
C GLU A 107 10.60 -11.07 17.28
N LEU A 108 10.88 -9.77 17.41
CA LEU A 108 10.44 -8.73 16.47
C LEU A 108 11.49 -8.48 15.38
N ALA A 109 12.75 -8.46 15.78
CA ALA A 109 13.94 -8.31 14.95
C ALA A 109 15.10 -9.05 15.62
N PRO A 110 16.22 -9.32 14.93
CA PRO A 110 17.34 -10.08 15.52
C PRO A 110 17.76 -9.52 16.89
N GLY A 111 17.53 -10.31 17.95
CA GLY A 111 17.86 -9.93 19.32
C GLY A 111 16.93 -8.90 19.99
N LYS A 112 15.78 -8.61 19.40
CA LYS A 112 14.75 -7.69 19.91
C LYS A 112 13.45 -8.45 20.16
N TYR A 113 12.89 -8.34 21.36
CA TYR A 113 11.74 -9.15 21.78
C TYR A 113 10.59 -8.31 22.33
N LEU A 114 9.37 -8.72 21.98
CA LEU A 114 8.14 -8.32 22.66
C LEU A 114 7.88 -9.33 23.77
N HIS A 115 7.80 -8.83 25.01
CA HIS A 115 7.51 -9.64 26.18
C HIS A 115 6.02 -9.58 26.54
N SER A 116 5.43 -10.74 26.85
CA SER A 116 4.04 -10.82 27.29
C SER A 116 3.87 -11.70 28.53
N GLN A 117 2.86 -11.39 29.33
CA GLN A 117 2.55 -12.13 30.55
C GLN A 117 1.05 -12.37 30.68
N LEU A 118 0.64 -13.64 30.79
CA LEU A 118 -0.76 -14.02 30.95
C LEU A 118 -1.20 -14.02 32.42
N ALA A 119 -2.33 -13.37 32.68
CA ALA A 119 -3.14 -13.59 33.87
C ALA A 119 -4.53 -14.10 33.43
N TYR A 120 -4.83 -15.37 33.77
CA TYR A 120 -6.07 -16.04 33.36
C TYR A 120 -7.07 -16.10 34.52
N VAL A 121 -8.29 -15.58 34.33
CA VAL A 121 -9.30 -15.43 35.38
C VAL A 121 -10.70 -15.88 34.93
N SER A 122 -11.52 -16.32 35.90
CA SER A 122 -12.87 -16.86 35.69
C SER A 122 -13.96 -16.05 36.43
N ASP A 123 -13.91 -14.71 36.37
CA ASP A 123 -14.98 -13.75 36.79
C ASP A 123 -14.94 -13.14 38.21
N LYS A 124 -13.89 -13.30 39.03
CA LYS A 124 -13.84 -12.63 40.37
C LYS A 124 -12.61 -11.79 40.69
N ASN A 125 -11.54 -11.85 39.90
CA ASN A 125 -10.27 -11.23 40.25
C ASN A 125 -9.68 -10.36 39.12
N VAL A 126 -10.51 -9.79 38.23
CA VAL A 126 -10.05 -8.92 37.13
C VAL A 126 -9.19 -7.77 37.67
N GLU A 127 -9.70 -7.04 38.67
CA GLU A 127 -8.99 -5.90 39.25
C GLU A 127 -7.64 -6.29 39.87
N ALA A 128 -7.62 -7.34 40.70
CA ALA A 128 -6.41 -7.83 41.33
C ALA A 128 -5.38 -8.36 40.30
N ALA A 129 -5.86 -9.00 39.24
CA ALA A 129 -5.01 -9.47 38.15
C ALA A 129 -4.41 -8.30 37.34
N LEU A 130 -5.20 -7.27 37.05
CA LEU A 130 -4.71 -6.05 36.39
C LEU A 130 -3.68 -5.33 37.25
N GLN A 131 -3.92 -5.18 38.56
CA GLN A 131 -2.95 -4.59 39.49
C GLN A 131 -1.65 -5.39 39.55
N LYS A 132 -1.74 -6.73 39.55
CA LYS A 132 -0.57 -7.60 39.48
C LYS A 132 0.21 -7.43 38.17
N LEU A 133 -0.48 -7.41 37.03
CA LEU A 133 0.18 -7.16 35.73
C LEU A 133 0.87 -5.79 35.72
N LYS A 134 0.23 -4.76 36.27
CA LYS A 134 0.83 -3.43 36.45
C LYS A 134 2.09 -3.47 37.32
N SER A 135 2.03 -4.15 38.47
CA SER A 135 3.20 -4.28 39.37
C SER A 135 4.33 -5.09 38.75
N ASP A 136 4.00 -6.02 37.87
CA ASP A 136 4.96 -6.85 37.12
C ASP A 136 5.55 -6.09 35.89
N GLY A 137 5.27 -4.79 35.76
CA GLY A 137 5.83 -3.90 34.76
C GLY A 137 5.16 -3.94 33.39
N CYS A 138 3.94 -4.48 33.28
CA CYS A 138 3.18 -4.41 32.03
C CYS A 138 2.70 -2.97 31.77
N GLY A 139 3.05 -2.42 30.62
CA GLY A 139 2.71 -1.05 30.22
C GLY A 139 1.39 -0.91 29.45
N ALA A 140 0.82 -2.03 28.99
CA ALA A 140 -0.46 -2.08 28.29
C ALA A 140 -1.13 -3.46 28.48
N ILE A 141 -2.44 -3.52 28.21
CA ILE A 141 -3.27 -4.72 28.40
C ILE A 141 -3.88 -5.21 27.08
N ALA A 142 -3.75 -6.51 26.80
CA ALA A 142 -4.53 -7.20 25.79
C ALA A 142 -5.61 -8.05 26.47
N ALA A 143 -6.89 -7.71 26.26
CA ALA A 143 -8.01 -8.49 26.74
C ALA A 143 -8.34 -9.61 25.74
N ALA A 144 -8.49 -10.84 26.21
CA ALA A 144 -8.83 -11.97 25.35
C ALA A 144 -9.82 -12.91 26.02
N GLN A 145 -10.83 -13.36 25.29
CA GLN A 145 -11.74 -14.41 25.72
C GLN A 145 -12.19 -15.33 24.58
N PRO A 146 -12.49 -16.62 24.86
CA PRO A 146 -13.16 -17.50 23.92
C PRO A 146 -14.48 -16.88 23.44
N MET A 147 -14.83 -17.10 22.17
CA MET A 147 -16.09 -16.62 21.57
C MET A 147 -16.32 -15.11 21.66
N SER A 148 -15.25 -14.31 21.83
CA SER A 148 -15.32 -12.85 21.90
C SER A 148 -15.88 -12.15 20.66
N VAL A 149 -15.87 -12.85 19.52
CA VAL A 149 -16.45 -12.38 18.26
C VAL A 149 -17.97 -12.45 18.25
N ASP A 150 -18.56 -13.31 19.10
CA ASP A 150 -20.01 -13.45 19.25
C ASP A 150 -20.51 -12.63 20.45
N ASP A 151 -19.71 -12.54 21.53
CA ASP A 151 -19.99 -11.72 22.71
C ASP A 151 -18.70 -11.11 23.26
N SER A 152 -18.53 -9.80 23.14
CA SER A 152 -17.31 -9.08 23.55
C SER A 152 -17.39 -8.43 24.94
N ARG A 153 -18.49 -8.58 25.68
CA ARG A 153 -18.75 -7.83 26.93
C ARG A 153 -17.65 -7.99 27.98
N GLY A 154 -17.11 -9.19 28.14
CA GLY A 154 -16.02 -9.45 29.09
C GLY A 154 -14.72 -8.75 28.68
N GLU A 155 -14.34 -8.77 27.40
CA GLU A 155 -13.17 -8.00 26.93
C GLU A 155 -13.38 -6.49 27.11
N VAL A 156 -14.59 -5.97 26.85
CA VAL A 156 -14.93 -4.56 27.08
C VAL A 156 -14.76 -4.17 28.54
N GLU A 157 -15.30 -4.96 29.48
CA GLU A 157 -15.16 -4.69 30.92
C GLU A 157 -13.68 -4.63 31.36
N VAL A 158 -12.86 -5.53 30.82
CA VAL A 158 -11.42 -5.56 31.11
C VAL A 158 -10.72 -4.30 30.62
N MET A 159 -11.03 -3.85 29.40
CA MET A 159 -10.45 -2.64 28.83
C MET A 159 -10.81 -1.40 29.64
N GLU A 160 -12.08 -1.27 30.05
CA GLU A 160 -12.54 -0.15 30.87
C GLU A 160 -11.80 -0.09 32.21
N ARG A 161 -11.67 -1.24 32.91
CA ARG A 161 -10.96 -1.33 34.19
C ARG A 161 -9.46 -1.07 34.05
N ALA A 162 -8.82 -1.61 33.00
CA ALA A 162 -7.41 -1.35 32.71
C ALA A 162 -7.17 0.16 32.46
N THR A 163 -8.05 0.79 31.67
CA THR A 163 -7.97 2.23 31.39
C THR A 163 -8.14 3.06 32.66
N ALA A 164 -9.06 2.69 33.55
CA ALA A 164 -9.23 3.34 34.86
C ALA A 164 -7.98 3.23 35.76
N LEU A 165 -7.16 2.21 35.56
CA LEU A 165 -5.85 2.04 36.22
C LEU A 165 -4.71 2.78 35.51
N GLY A 166 -4.99 3.52 34.44
CA GLY A 166 -3.98 4.21 33.63
C GLY A 166 -3.15 3.27 32.74
N LEU A 167 -3.68 2.08 32.42
CA LEU A 167 -3.08 1.16 31.45
C LEU A 167 -3.86 1.23 30.12
N PRO A 168 -3.23 1.62 29.02
CA PRO A 168 -3.82 1.49 27.69
C PRO A 168 -4.20 0.03 27.41
N ALA A 169 -5.36 -0.20 26.79
CA ALA A 169 -5.88 -1.54 26.59
C ALA A 169 -6.58 -1.71 25.23
N CYS A 170 -6.55 -2.93 24.69
CA CYS A 170 -7.30 -3.31 23.50
C CYS A 170 -7.86 -4.74 23.62
N GLY A 171 -8.96 -5.01 22.91
CA GLY A 171 -9.63 -6.31 22.88
C GLY A 171 -9.19 -7.17 21.71
N SER A 172 -9.15 -8.49 21.89
CA SER A 172 -8.92 -9.44 20.80
C SER A 172 -10.02 -9.38 19.74
N HIS A 173 -11.27 -9.08 20.13
CA HIS A 173 -12.40 -8.89 19.22
C HIS A 173 -12.27 -7.63 18.34
N GLU A 174 -11.58 -6.59 18.80
CA GLU A 174 -11.35 -5.36 18.02
C GLU A 174 -10.35 -5.61 16.88
N MET A 175 -9.49 -6.62 17.01
CA MET A 175 -8.48 -6.94 16.00
C MET A 175 -9.05 -7.68 14.80
N SER A 176 -10.07 -8.52 15.02
CA SER A 176 -10.70 -9.32 13.97
C SER A 176 -12.03 -9.89 14.43
N GLY A 177 -13.04 -9.85 13.54
CA GLY A 177 -14.31 -10.56 13.70
C GLY A 177 -14.24 -12.06 13.39
N LEU A 178 -13.04 -12.61 13.16
CA LEU A 178 -12.84 -14.02 12.81
C LEU A 178 -12.56 -14.90 14.01
N TYR A 179 -13.00 -16.16 13.92
CA TYR A 179 -12.61 -17.20 14.89
C TYR A 179 -11.09 -17.44 14.88
N GLY A 180 -10.57 -17.99 15.98
CA GLY A 180 -9.13 -18.26 16.14
C GLY A 180 -8.51 -17.46 17.29
N LEU A 181 -8.83 -17.86 18.52
CA LEU A 181 -8.43 -17.19 19.76
C LEU A 181 -6.92 -16.94 19.85
N GLN A 182 -6.10 -17.92 19.50
CA GLN A 182 -4.64 -17.77 19.54
C GLN A 182 -4.15 -16.65 18.61
N LYS A 183 -4.68 -16.63 17.38
CA LYS A 183 -4.29 -15.65 16.38
C LYS A 183 -4.81 -14.25 16.71
N ARG A 184 -6.02 -14.13 17.25
CA ARG A 184 -6.56 -12.85 17.76
C ARG A 184 -5.74 -12.33 18.94
N THR A 185 -5.45 -13.19 19.92
CA THR A 185 -4.67 -12.80 21.11
C THR A 185 -3.27 -12.32 20.73
N ARG A 186 -2.58 -13.01 19.82
CA ARG A 186 -1.28 -12.54 19.29
C ARG A 186 -1.37 -11.19 18.59
N THR A 187 -2.43 -10.97 17.82
CA THR A 187 -2.66 -9.69 17.13
C THR A 187 -2.94 -8.57 18.14
N ALA A 188 -3.72 -8.85 19.18
CA ALA A 188 -3.99 -7.91 20.27
C ALA A 188 -2.73 -7.58 21.08
N VAL A 189 -1.89 -8.56 21.35
CA VAL A 189 -0.59 -8.36 22.02
C VAL A 189 0.32 -7.45 21.19
N LEU A 190 0.41 -7.68 19.88
CA LEU A 190 1.18 -6.80 18.99
C LEU A 190 0.65 -5.36 19.05
N ASN A 191 -0.66 -5.20 18.96
CA ASN A 191 -1.31 -3.90 19.03
C ASN A 191 -1.07 -3.19 20.37
N ALA A 192 -1.29 -3.88 21.49
CA ALA A 192 -1.06 -3.36 22.84
C ALA A 192 0.39 -2.93 23.07
N SER A 193 1.36 -3.64 22.49
CA SER A 193 2.80 -3.36 22.69
C SER A 193 3.25 -1.98 22.20
N ILE A 194 2.54 -1.40 21.23
CA ILE A 194 2.82 -0.06 20.67
C ILE A 194 1.78 0.99 21.06
N LEU A 195 0.69 0.59 21.74
CA LEU A 195 -0.42 1.48 22.08
C LEU A 195 0.03 2.77 22.80
N PRO A 196 0.86 2.70 23.87
CA PRO A 196 1.24 3.90 24.63
C PRO A 196 1.96 4.93 23.76
N ARG A 197 3.02 4.52 23.04
CA ARG A 197 3.82 5.39 22.18
C ARG A 197 2.99 6.03 21.06
N MET A 198 2.06 5.26 20.48
CA MET A 198 1.23 5.73 19.37
C MET A 198 0.14 6.69 19.84
N ILE A 199 -0.45 6.46 21.01
CA ILE A 199 -1.41 7.39 21.64
C ILE A 199 -0.72 8.72 21.95
N ASP A 200 0.47 8.69 22.56
CA ASP A 200 1.21 9.91 22.88
C ASP A 200 1.54 10.72 21.62
N THR A 201 2.02 10.05 20.57
CA THR A 201 2.31 10.68 19.28
C THR A 201 1.07 11.32 18.67
N ALA A 202 -0.08 10.63 18.71
CA ALA A 202 -1.35 11.14 18.22
C ALA A 202 -1.80 12.38 18.98
N ILE A 203 -1.73 12.37 20.31
CA ILE A 203 -2.11 13.51 21.17
C ILE A 203 -1.20 14.71 20.92
N MET A 204 0.12 14.50 20.84
CA MET A 204 1.06 15.60 20.59
C MET A 204 0.85 16.24 19.22
N THR A 205 0.59 15.41 18.20
CA THR A 205 0.31 15.91 16.84
C THR A 205 -0.99 16.70 16.81
N GLU A 206 -2.06 16.18 17.42
CA GLU A 206 -3.35 16.87 17.52
C GLU A 206 -3.21 18.23 18.24
N LYS A 207 -2.51 18.25 19.37
CA LYS A 207 -2.26 19.47 20.15
C LYS A 207 -1.48 20.51 19.35
N GLY A 208 -0.40 20.10 18.67
CA GLY A 208 0.43 21.00 17.87
C GLY A 208 -0.33 21.61 16.69
N LEU A 209 -1.17 20.82 16.01
CA LEU A 209 -2.01 21.32 14.91
C LEU A 209 -3.13 22.26 15.39
N ARG A 210 -3.74 21.98 16.55
CA ARG A 210 -4.72 22.91 17.17
C ARG A 210 -4.08 24.24 17.57
N GLN A 211 -2.84 24.22 18.07
CA GLN A 211 -2.08 25.44 18.36
C GLN A 211 -1.77 26.24 17.09
N ALA A 212 -1.62 25.57 15.94
CA ALA A 212 -1.50 26.19 14.63
C ALA A 212 -2.85 26.60 14.00
N HIS A 213 -3.95 26.58 14.77
CA HIS A 213 -5.30 26.96 14.34
C HIS A 213 -5.85 26.16 13.15
N VAL A 214 -5.58 24.85 13.12
CA VAL A 214 -6.12 23.93 12.10
C VAL A 214 -7.34 23.20 12.64
N ASP A 215 -8.49 23.41 12.00
CA ASP A 215 -9.76 22.75 12.37
C ASP A 215 -10.05 21.47 11.54
N ALA A 216 -9.21 21.17 10.54
CA ALA A 216 -9.40 20.00 9.68
C ALA A 216 -9.19 18.67 10.46
N PRO A 217 -9.96 17.61 10.14
CA PRO A 217 -9.79 16.32 10.78
C PRO A 217 -8.40 15.75 10.46
N LEU A 218 -7.65 15.40 11.51
CA LEU A 218 -6.37 14.72 11.39
C LEU A 218 -6.59 13.23 11.15
N MET A 219 -6.10 12.77 10.00
CA MET A 219 -6.16 11.38 9.57
C MET A 219 -4.77 10.75 9.60
N VAL A 220 -4.72 9.43 9.82
CA VAL A 220 -3.49 8.64 9.85
C VAL A 220 -3.57 7.54 8.80
N MET A 221 -2.52 7.41 8.01
CA MET A 221 -2.40 6.40 6.96
C MET A 221 -2.32 4.99 7.55
N ARG A 222 -3.12 4.09 6.97
CA ARG A 222 -3.20 2.68 7.30
C ARG A 222 -2.30 1.85 6.37
N SER A 223 -1.97 0.65 6.82
CA SER A 223 -1.16 -0.37 6.17
C SER A 223 -1.76 -0.94 4.90
N ASP A 224 -3.04 -0.68 4.64
CA ASP A 224 -3.83 -1.18 3.52
C ASP A 224 -4.20 -0.10 2.48
N GLY A 225 -3.54 1.07 2.56
CA GLY A 225 -3.68 2.20 1.63
C GLY A 225 -4.86 3.13 1.91
N GLY A 226 -5.59 2.93 3.01
CA GLY A 226 -6.62 3.86 3.48
C GLY A 226 -6.13 4.79 4.59
N VAL A 227 -7.03 5.61 5.11
CA VAL A 227 -6.78 6.43 6.31
C VAL A 227 -7.81 6.17 7.40
N MET A 228 -7.44 6.46 8.65
CA MET A 228 -8.33 6.43 9.82
C MET A 228 -8.16 7.65 10.72
N GLY A 229 -9.18 7.97 11.51
CA GLY A 229 -9.13 9.05 12.49
C GLY A 229 -8.35 8.66 13.75
N LEU A 230 -8.07 9.64 14.61
CA LEU A 230 -7.31 9.41 15.84
C LEU A 230 -8.00 8.46 16.83
N ASP A 231 -9.34 8.43 16.85
CA ASP A 231 -10.08 7.50 17.71
C ASP A 231 -9.85 6.03 17.33
N ASP A 232 -9.69 5.73 16.04
CA ASP A 232 -9.30 4.41 15.57
C ASP A 232 -7.83 4.13 15.85
N VAL A 233 -6.94 5.11 15.69
CA VAL A 233 -5.51 4.99 16.03
C VAL A 233 -5.33 4.65 17.51
N ARG A 234 -6.15 5.20 18.40
CA ARG A 234 -6.10 4.90 19.85
C ARG A 234 -6.46 3.45 20.17
N LYS A 235 -7.23 2.78 19.31
CA LYS A 235 -7.66 1.37 19.48
C LYS A 235 -6.77 0.40 18.73
N ARG A 236 -6.43 0.71 17.48
CA ARG A 236 -5.78 -0.20 16.52
C ARG A 236 -4.55 0.45 15.85
N PRO A 237 -3.57 1.01 16.60
CA PRO A 237 -2.41 1.64 15.98
C PRO A 237 -1.56 0.67 15.17
N VAL A 238 -1.70 -0.64 15.38
CA VAL A 238 -1.05 -1.67 14.56
C VAL A 238 -1.41 -1.57 13.07
N LEU A 239 -2.56 -0.97 12.73
CA LEU A 239 -2.94 -0.70 11.35
C LEU A 239 -2.09 0.38 10.68
N THR A 240 -1.19 1.08 11.38
CA THR A 240 -0.29 2.07 10.76
C THR A 240 1.07 1.49 10.34
N LEU A 241 1.26 0.17 10.47
CA LEU A 241 2.48 -0.50 10.00
C LEU A 241 2.63 -0.34 8.49
N LEU A 242 3.85 -0.05 8.01
CA LEU A 242 4.12 0.17 6.58
C LEU A 242 3.27 1.30 5.96
N SER A 243 2.88 2.30 6.75
CA SER A 243 2.04 3.40 6.25
C SER A 243 2.71 4.27 5.17
N GLY A 244 4.05 4.37 5.16
CA GLY A 244 4.80 5.07 4.10
C GLY A 244 4.56 4.44 2.71
N PRO A 245 4.95 3.16 2.50
CA PRO A 245 4.64 2.44 1.27
C PRO A 245 3.14 2.44 0.92
N ALA A 246 2.28 2.41 1.93
CA ALA A 246 0.84 2.50 1.73
C ALA A 246 0.38 3.84 1.16
N ALA A 247 1.00 4.92 1.58
CA ALA A 247 0.78 6.23 1.01
C ALA A 247 1.23 6.28 -0.45
N GLY A 248 2.43 5.77 -0.77
CA GLY A 248 2.88 5.66 -2.16
C GLY A 248 1.90 4.90 -3.06
N ILE A 249 1.34 3.79 -2.55
CA ILE A 249 0.30 3.02 -3.25
C ILE A 249 -1.02 3.79 -3.38
N ALA A 250 -1.45 4.53 -2.37
CA ALA A 250 -2.63 5.39 -2.46
C ALA A 250 -2.46 6.44 -3.58
N ALA A 251 -1.27 7.01 -3.73
CA ALA A 251 -0.95 7.88 -4.86
C ALA A 251 -0.99 7.13 -6.20
N ALA A 252 -0.43 5.93 -6.27
CA ALA A 252 -0.46 5.13 -7.50
C ALA A 252 -1.90 4.84 -7.95
N LEU A 253 -2.79 4.52 -7.01
CA LEU A 253 -4.20 4.24 -7.29
C LEU A 253 -5.00 5.48 -7.69
N VAL A 254 -4.87 6.58 -6.95
CA VAL A 254 -5.72 7.77 -7.12
C VAL A 254 -5.10 8.81 -8.06
N TYR A 255 -3.84 9.16 -7.83
CA TYR A 255 -3.13 10.20 -8.61
C TYR A 255 -2.69 9.68 -9.97
N LEU A 256 -2.06 8.50 -10.00
CA LEU A 256 -1.54 7.90 -11.24
C LEU A 256 -2.57 7.02 -11.96
N ARG A 257 -3.72 6.75 -11.31
CA ARG A 257 -4.81 5.92 -11.84
C ARG A 257 -4.33 4.55 -12.31
N ALA A 258 -3.40 3.95 -11.56
CA ALA A 258 -2.83 2.66 -11.86
C ALA A 258 -3.88 1.54 -11.67
N SER A 259 -4.00 0.67 -12.66
CA SER A 259 -4.88 -0.52 -12.60
C SER A 259 -4.10 -1.82 -12.50
N ASP A 260 -3.16 -2.05 -13.41
CA ASP A 260 -2.30 -3.23 -13.41
C ASP A 260 -0.85 -2.77 -13.55
N ALA A 261 -0.14 -2.76 -12.43
CA ALA A 261 1.20 -2.22 -12.34
C ALA A 261 1.96 -2.83 -11.16
N ILE A 262 3.29 -2.76 -11.19
CA ILE A 262 4.09 -2.91 -9.98
C ILE A 262 4.65 -1.54 -9.63
N PHE A 263 4.28 -1.04 -8.47
CA PHE A 263 4.80 0.20 -7.92
C PHE A 263 6.10 -0.10 -7.18
N LEU A 264 7.15 0.66 -7.50
CA LEU A 264 8.46 0.59 -6.88
C LEU A 264 8.74 1.95 -6.23
N GLU A 265 8.62 2.01 -4.91
CA GLU A 265 9.03 3.19 -4.14
C GLU A 265 10.52 3.07 -3.83
N VAL A 266 11.33 3.87 -4.51
CA VAL A 266 12.79 3.81 -4.45
C VAL A 266 13.30 5.02 -3.67
N GLY A 267 13.85 4.75 -2.48
CA GLY A 267 14.51 5.74 -1.64
C GLY A 267 16.01 5.86 -1.90
N GLY A 268 16.74 6.33 -0.90
CA GLY A 268 18.21 6.32 -0.86
C GLY A 268 18.78 4.96 -0.41
N THR A 269 18.05 4.20 0.39
CA THR A 269 18.56 2.97 1.04
C THR A 269 17.84 1.71 0.56
N SER A 270 16.52 1.75 0.44
CA SER A 270 15.68 0.62 0.08
C SER A 270 14.78 0.90 -1.13
N THR A 271 14.29 -0.19 -1.73
CA THR A 271 13.18 -0.19 -2.69
C THR A 271 12.06 -1.05 -2.15
N ASP A 272 10.86 -0.49 -2.07
CA ASP A 272 9.63 -1.20 -1.72
C ASP A 272 8.83 -1.52 -2.99
N CYS A 273 8.51 -2.80 -3.17
CA CYS A 273 7.78 -3.29 -4.34
C CYS A 273 6.38 -3.76 -3.93
N CYS A 274 5.33 -3.23 -4.58
CA CYS A 274 3.96 -3.68 -4.35
C CYS A 274 3.18 -3.78 -5.68
N LEU A 275 2.43 -4.87 -5.84
CA LEU A 275 1.60 -5.11 -7.03
C LEU A 275 0.25 -4.39 -6.90
N ILE A 276 -0.21 -3.82 -8.00
CA ILE A 276 -1.56 -3.31 -8.21
C ILE A 276 -2.19 -4.15 -9.31
N LYS A 277 -3.38 -4.68 -9.06
CA LYS A 277 -4.14 -5.56 -9.94
C LYS A 277 -5.61 -5.16 -9.88
N ASP A 278 -6.26 -4.96 -11.03
CA ASP A 278 -7.66 -4.51 -11.10
C ASP A 278 -7.93 -3.19 -10.34
N GLY A 279 -6.95 -2.28 -10.29
CA GLY A 279 -7.06 -1.05 -9.50
C GLY A 279 -7.10 -1.30 -7.98
N LYS A 280 -6.69 -2.49 -7.53
CA LYS A 280 -6.59 -2.88 -6.13
C LYS A 280 -5.15 -3.23 -5.81
N ALA A 281 -4.66 -2.76 -4.67
CA ALA A 281 -3.34 -3.13 -4.21
C ALA A 281 -3.33 -4.57 -3.68
N ALA A 282 -2.22 -5.27 -3.89
CA ALA A 282 -1.97 -6.58 -3.32
C ALA A 282 -1.91 -6.49 -1.78
N ILE A 283 -2.75 -7.28 -1.10
CA ILE A 283 -2.82 -7.36 0.35
C ILE A 283 -2.40 -8.76 0.81
N GLN A 284 -1.71 -8.84 1.94
CA GLN A 284 -1.37 -10.09 2.63
C GLN A 284 -1.60 -9.99 4.14
N SER A 285 -1.56 -11.13 4.83
CA SER A 285 -1.58 -11.13 6.29
C SER A 285 -0.16 -10.87 6.80
N ALA A 286 0.01 -9.93 7.72
CA ALA A 286 1.30 -9.71 8.36
C ALA A 286 1.70 -10.92 9.21
N THR A 287 3.00 -11.20 9.25
CA THR A 287 3.60 -12.21 10.12
C THR A 287 4.40 -11.54 11.22
N LEU A 288 4.48 -12.22 12.37
CA LEU A 288 5.15 -11.73 13.57
C LEU A 288 5.92 -12.89 14.20
N GLY A 289 7.25 -12.78 14.32
CA GLY A 289 8.09 -13.89 14.81
C GLY A 289 7.90 -15.20 14.02
N GLY A 290 7.58 -15.10 12.72
CA GLY A 290 7.24 -16.25 11.88
C GLY A 290 5.79 -16.76 12.02
N HIS A 291 4.95 -16.13 12.84
CA HIS A 291 3.56 -16.53 13.06
C HIS A 291 2.56 -15.62 12.32
N PRO A 292 1.50 -16.16 11.72
CA PRO A 292 0.49 -15.35 11.03
C PRO A 292 -0.36 -14.55 12.03
N THR A 293 -0.65 -13.29 11.69
CA THR A 293 -1.58 -12.42 12.43
C THR A 293 -2.86 -12.15 11.62
N PHE A 294 -3.89 -11.57 12.24
CA PHE A 294 -5.07 -11.12 11.50
C PHE A 294 -4.89 -9.75 10.84
N LEU A 295 -3.79 -9.07 11.12
CA LEU A 295 -3.47 -7.80 10.48
C LEU A 295 -3.29 -7.99 8.98
N LYS A 296 -4.03 -7.22 8.20
CA LYS A 296 -3.88 -7.12 6.75
C LYS A 296 -3.03 -5.90 6.40
N THR A 297 -2.01 -6.11 5.61
CA THR A 297 -1.12 -5.05 5.12
C THR A 297 -0.95 -5.21 3.63
N LEU A 298 -0.50 -4.15 2.97
CA LEU A 298 0.04 -4.29 1.62
C LEU A 298 1.14 -5.35 1.60
N ASP A 299 1.17 -6.14 0.51
CA ASP A 299 2.33 -6.97 0.20
C ASP A 299 3.44 -6.09 -0.37
N SER A 300 4.06 -5.33 0.54
CA SER A 300 5.26 -4.55 0.27
C SER A 300 6.49 -5.41 0.52
N ARG A 301 7.29 -5.62 -0.53
CA ARG A 301 8.55 -6.38 -0.44
C ARG A 301 9.72 -5.44 -0.51
N THR A 302 10.32 -5.18 0.64
CA THR A 302 11.45 -4.26 0.80
C THR A 302 12.76 -4.94 0.42
N LEU A 303 13.58 -4.26 -0.38
CA LEU A 303 14.90 -4.70 -0.81
C LEU A 303 15.97 -3.68 -0.42
N GLY A 304 17.11 -4.14 0.08
CA GLY A 304 18.29 -3.32 0.41
C GLY A 304 19.08 -2.87 -0.83
N VAL A 305 18.40 -2.31 -1.82
CA VAL A 305 18.98 -1.72 -3.03
C VAL A 305 18.13 -0.52 -3.45
N ALA A 306 18.78 0.61 -3.74
CA ALA A 306 18.10 1.86 -4.06
C ALA A 306 19.04 2.85 -4.77
N GLY A 307 18.65 4.12 -4.84
CA GLY A 307 19.45 5.16 -5.49
C GLY A 307 20.82 5.39 -4.82
N GLY A 308 20.91 5.25 -3.49
CA GLY A 308 22.14 5.46 -2.72
C GLY A 308 23.02 4.25 -2.53
N SER A 309 22.68 3.09 -3.10
CA SER A 309 23.51 1.88 -2.95
C SER A 309 24.92 2.11 -3.48
N MET A 310 25.91 1.91 -2.62
CA MET A 310 27.32 2.20 -2.88
C MET A 310 27.98 1.09 -3.72
N LEU A 311 28.94 1.44 -4.57
CA LEU A 311 29.73 0.48 -5.34
C LEU A 311 30.75 -0.27 -4.45
N ARG A 312 30.67 -1.60 -4.44
CA ARG A 312 31.61 -2.49 -3.74
C ARG A 312 32.95 -2.61 -4.46
N VAL A 313 33.99 -2.88 -3.69
CA VAL A 313 35.28 -3.36 -4.20
C VAL A 313 35.21 -4.86 -4.46
N GLY A 314 35.70 -5.31 -5.62
CA GLY A 314 35.79 -6.74 -5.93
C GLY A 314 35.89 -7.04 -7.41
N ALA A 315 36.13 -8.31 -7.73
CA ALA A 315 36.24 -8.79 -9.12
C ALA A 315 34.91 -8.70 -9.90
N LYS A 316 33.79 -8.79 -9.18
CA LYS A 316 32.45 -8.57 -9.73
C LYS A 316 31.95 -7.20 -9.27
N THR A 317 31.44 -6.40 -10.21
CA THR A 317 30.78 -5.14 -9.88
C THR A 317 29.48 -5.42 -9.15
N GLU A 318 29.37 -4.91 -7.92
CA GLU A 318 28.17 -5.06 -7.09
C GLU A 318 27.86 -3.76 -6.35
N VAL A 319 26.57 -3.49 -6.13
CA VAL A 319 26.12 -2.30 -5.37
C VAL A 319 25.40 -2.68 -4.07
N GLY A 320 25.52 -1.87 -3.01
CA GLY A 320 24.88 -2.13 -1.71
C GLY A 320 25.51 -3.30 -0.94
N PRO A 321 24.87 -3.81 0.14
CA PRO A 321 23.62 -3.30 0.73
C PRO A 321 23.78 -1.93 1.40
N ARG A 322 25.01 -1.50 1.74
CA ARG A 322 25.25 -0.17 2.32
C ARG A 322 24.85 0.94 1.36
N SER A 323 24.14 1.93 1.89
CA SER A 323 23.82 3.17 1.19
C SER A 323 24.71 4.31 1.65
N ALA A 324 24.93 5.27 0.74
CA ALA A 324 25.78 6.43 0.96
C ALA A 324 25.39 7.22 2.22
N HIS A 325 24.09 7.48 2.42
CA HIS A 325 23.60 8.22 3.59
C HIS A 325 23.96 7.52 4.91
N LEU A 326 23.79 6.19 4.98
CA LEU A 326 24.14 5.40 6.16
C LEU A 326 25.65 5.29 6.39
N ALA A 327 26.47 5.55 5.36
CA ALA A 327 27.92 5.60 5.44
C ALA A 327 28.47 7.02 5.67
N GLY A 328 27.60 8.03 5.86
CA GLY A 328 28.03 9.43 5.97
C GLY A 328 28.66 9.98 4.69
N CYS A 329 28.30 9.44 3.52
CA CYS A 329 28.84 9.82 2.22
C CYS A 329 27.85 10.65 1.40
N HIS A 330 28.34 11.69 0.74
CA HIS A 330 27.63 12.40 -0.31
C HIS A 330 27.67 11.63 -1.64
N TYR A 331 26.74 11.94 -2.55
CA TYR A 331 26.66 11.28 -3.84
C TYR A 331 27.53 12.04 -4.85
N ALA A 332 28.33 11.32 -5.63
CA ALA A 332 29.13 11.94 -6.69
C ALA A 332 28.27 12.73 -7.69
N ALA A 333 27.03 12.29 -7.94
CA ALA A 333 26.06 12.95 -8.81
C ALA A 333 25.75 14.41 -8.41
N PHE A 334 25.82 14.74 -7.13
CA PHE A 334 25.44 16.06 -6.61
C PHE A 334 26.65 16.90 -6.15
N THR A 335 27.85 16.32 -6.23
CA THR A 335 29.11 16.96 -5.84
C THR A 335 29.64 17.84 -6.97
N GLU A 336 30.28 18.97 -6.67
CA GLU A 336 30.93 19.80 -7.71
C GLU A 336 32.11 19.06 -8.37
N PRO A 337 32.32 19.21 -9.69
CA PRO A 337 33.36 18.47 -10.39
C PRO A 337 34.77 18.80 -9.89
N GLU A 338 35.04 20.05 -9.48
CA GLU A 338 36.32 20.51 -8.93
C GLU A 338 36.64 19.85 -7.59
N TRP A 339 35.63 19.35 -6.87
CA TRP A 339 35.85 18.66 -5.60
C TRP A 339 36.74 17.42 -5.77
N PHE A 340 36.63 16.72 -6.91
CA PHE A 340 37.43 15.54 -7.22
C PHE A 340 38.92 15.85 -7.46
N GLU A 341 39.30 17.11 -7.63
CA GLU A 341 40.70 17.52 -7.73
C GLU A 341 41.37 17.37 -6.35
N GLY A 342 42.38 16.51 -6.29
CA GLY A 342 43.05 16.15 -5.04
C GLY A 342 42.29 15.16 -4.15
N ALA A 343 41.12 14.67 -4.57
CA ALA A 343 40.39 13.63 -3.85
C ALA A 343 41.10 12.28 -4.01
N GLN A 344 41.13 11.48 -2.94
CA GLN A 344 41.73 10.15 -2.94
C GLN A 344 40.64 9.08 -2.96
N LEU A 345 40.70 8.17 -3.93
CA LEU A 345 39.82 7.01 -3.98
C LEU A 345 40.41 5.86 -3.17
N VAL A 346 39.70 5.44 -2.13
CA VAL A 346 40.12 4.37 -1.20
C VAL A 346 39.08 3.26 -1.12
N ALA A 347 39.55 2.07 -0.73
CA ALA A 347 38.69 0.98 -0.30
C ALA A 347 38.48 1.10 1.21
N GLU A 348 37.23 1.21 1.67
CA GLU A 348 36.93 1.24 3.11
C GLU A 348 35.67 0.43 3.44
N LYS A 349 35.57 0.02 4.70
CA LYS A 349 34.37 -0.56 5.29
C LYS A 349 33.70 0.50 6.19
N PRO A 350 32.52 1.03 5.82
CA PRO A 350 31.85 2.04 6.63
C PRO A 350 31.51 1.54 8.05
N LEU A 351 31.12 0.27 8.18
CA LEU A 351 30.98 -0.44 9.46
C LEU A 351 31.80 -1.74 9.48
N ALA A 352 32.06 -2.30 10.67
CA ALA A 352 32.91 -3.49 10.84
C ALA A 352 32.48 -4.70 9.98
N ASP A 353 31.17 -4.94 9.90
CA ASP A 353 30.56 -6.06 9.16
C ASP A 353 30.24 -5.72 7.70
N ASP A 354 30.54 -4.50 7.25
CA ASP A 354 30.34 -4.12 5.86
C ASP A 354 31.37 -4.79 4.93
N PRO A 355 31.00 -5.04 3.67
CA PRO A 355 32.00 -5.28 2.64
C PRO A 355 32.78 -3.98 2.35
N GLU A 356 33.87 -4.11 1.62
CA GLU A 356 34.64 -2.93 1.18
C GLU A 356 33.92 -2.20 0.04
N TYR A 357 33.94 -0.87 0.11
CA TYR A 357 33.36 0.03 -0.87
C TYR A 357 34.40 1.02 -1.40
N TRP A 358 34.21 1.44 -2.65
CA TRP A 358 34.98 2.53 -3.24
C TRP A 358 34.45 3.88 -2.73
N VAL A 359 35.28 4.63 -2.00
CA VAL A 359 34.91 5.93 -1.42
C VAL A 359 35.99 6.97 -1.73
N PHE A 360 35.58 8.14 -2.17
CA PHE A 360 36.45 9.30 -2.33
C PHE A 360 36.55 10.06 -1.02
N HIS A 361 37.77 10.43 -0.64
CA HIS A 361 38.08 11.23 0.53
C HIS A 361 38.74 12.54 0.13
N LYS A 362 38.32 13.62 0.78
CA LYS A 362 39.02 14.92 0.76
C LYS A 362 38.92 15.55 2.14
N GLY A 363 39.95 15.33 2.96
CA GLY A 363 39.86 15.65 4.40
C GLY A 363 38.86 14.72 5.09
N GLU A 364 37.90 15.29 5.82
CA GLU A 364 36.82 14.54 6.50
C GLU A 364 35.62 14.27 5.58
N GLU A 365 35.54 14.95 4.43
CA GLU A 365 34.42 14.80 3.51
C GLU A 365 34.54 13.51 2.69
N LYS A 366 33.42 12.79 2.60
CA LYS A 366 33.30 11.53 1.85
C LYS A 366 32.29 11.62 0.73
N VAL A 367 32.68 11.15 -0.45
CA VAL A 367 31.82 11.08 -1.64
C VAL A 367 31.89 9.68 -2.22
N CYS A 368 30.77 9.13 -2.69
CA CYS A 368 30.74 7.80 -3.30
C CYS A 368 29.96 7.77 -4.62
N VAL A 369 30.34 6.83 -5.49
CA VAL A 369 29.55 6.46 -6.67
C VAL A 369 28.41 5.55 -6.25
N THR A 370 27.19 5.92 -6.63
CA THR A 370 25.95 5.22 -6.26
C THR A 370 25.16 4.76 -7.49
N THR A 371 24.11 3.97 -7.30
CA THR A 371 23.16 3.62 -8.36
C THR A 371 22.59 4.86 -9.07
N THR A 372 22.26 5.94 -8.34
CA THR A 372 21.82 7.22 -8.93
C THR A 372 22.91 7.82 -9.83
N CYS A 373 24.18 7.69 -9.46
CA CYS A 373 25.30 8.15 -10.29
C CYS A 373 25.35 7.37 -11.60
N ALA A 374 25.24 6.04 -11.54
CA ALA A 374 25.25 5.18 -12.73
C ALA A 374 24.06 5.45 -13.67
N ALA A 375 22.87 5.65 -13.11
CA ALA A 375 21.68 5.97 -13.89
C ALA A 375 21.79 7.32 -14.61
N ASN A 376 22.31 8.35 -13.94
CA ASN A 376 22.60 9.63 -14.58
C ASN A 376 23.68 9.51 -15.65
N PHE A 377 24.76 8.78 -15.38
CA PHE A 377 25.85 8.58 -16.34
C PHE A 377 25.38 7.90 -17.64
N LEU A 378 24.39 7.02 -17.55
CA LEU A 378 23.80 6.32 -18.69
C LEU A 378 22.49 6.96 -19.21
N ASN A 379 22.16 8.18 -18.77
CA ASN A 379 20.98 8.95 -19.21
C ASN A 379 19.62 8.26 -18.95
N PHE A 380 19.51 7.45 -17.90
CA PHE A 380 18.23 6.92 -17.42
C PHE A 380 17.45 7.92 -16.56
N VAL A 381 18.15 8.91 -15.99
CA VAL A 381 17.49 10.03 -15.30
C VAL A 381 17.13 11.10 -16.33
N PRO A 382 15.86 11.49 -16.45
CA PRO A 382 15.43 12.49 -17.44
C PRO A 382 15.98 13.88 -17.09
N GLU A 383 16.18 14.71 -18.12
CA GLU A 383 16.51 16.12 -17.94
C GLU A 383 15.40 16.84 -17.15
N GLY A 384 15.79 17.68 -16.18
CA GLY A 384 14.86 18.31 -15.23
C GLY A 384 14.30 17.35 -14.17
N GLY A 385 14.70 16.07 -14.19
CA GLY A 385 14.30 15.09 -13.17
C GLY A 385 14.88 15.42 -11.80
N TYR A 386 14.15 15.07 -10.73
CA TYR A 386 14.53 15.38 -9.34
C TYR A 386 15.97 14.95 -8.97
N SER A 387 16.40 13.77 -9.43
CA SER A 387 17.73 13.22 -9.14
C SER A 387 18.75 13.48 -10.25
N GLN A 388 18.53 14.48 -11.11
CA GLN A 388 19.48 14.88 -12.14
C GLN A 388 20.81 15.29 -11.51
N GLY A 389 21.87 14.61 -11.91
CA GLY A 389 23.23 14.84 -11.45
C GLY A 389 24.05 15.73 -12.38
N LYS A 390 25.17 16.23 -11.87
CA LYS A 390 26.15 17.04 -12.61
C LYS A 390 26.97 16.12 -13.52
N ARG A 391 26.81 16.26 -14.84
CA ARG A 391 27.46 15.42 -15.85
C ARG A 391 28.99 15.35 -15.68
N ALA A 392 29.64 16.50 -15.53
CA ALA A 392 31.09 16.59 -15.37
C ALA A 392 31.60 15.86 -14.13
N SER A 393 30.86 15.91 -13.02
CA SER A 393 31.18 15.22 -11.78
C SER A 393 31.12 13.71 -11.94
N LEU A 394 30.10 13.23 -12.65
CA LEU A 394 29.94 11.81 -12.95
C LEU A 394 31.06 11.31 -13.86
N GLU A 395 31.43 12.06 -14.90
CA GLU A 395 32.52 11.70 -15.81
C GLU A 395 33.85 11.57 -15.07
N ARG A 396 34.18 12.52 -14.19
CA ARG A 396 35.38 12.44 -13.33
C ARG A 396 35.33 11.24 -12.40
N ALA A 397 34.22 11.06 -11.66
CA ALA A 397 34.09 9.99 -10.69
C ALA A 397 34.17 8.60 -11.33
N PHE A 398 33.45 8.36 -12.43
CA PHE A 398 33.48 7.08 -13.14
C PHE A 398 34.83 6.82 -13.83
N ALA A 399 35.53 7.85 -14.31
CA ALA A 399 36.89 7.69 -14.84
C ALA A 399 37.86 7.21 -13.75
N MET A 400 37.88 7.87 -12.59
CA MET A 400 38.78 7.52 -11.48
C MET A 400 38.50 6.12 -10.92
N VAL A 401 37.22 5.78 -10.73
CA VAL A 401 36.84 4.44 -10.25
C VAL A 401 37.09 3.39 -11.33
N GLY A 402 36.78 3.69 -12.59
CA GLY A 402 37.01 2.81 -13.73
C GLY A 402 38.48 2.43 -13.88
N GLU A 403 39.38 3.41 -13.75
CA GLU A 403 40.83 3.17 -13.76
C GLU A 403 41.26 2.20 -12.65
N LYS A 404 40.81 2.41 -11.42
CA LYS A 404 41.09 1.50 -10.29
C LYS A 404 40.47 0.11 -10.47
N ALA A 405 39.29 0.03 -11.07
CA ALA A 405 38.56 -1.22 -11.28
C ALA A 405 38.99 -1.96 -12.57
N GLY A 406 39.82 -1.34 -13.43
CA GLY A 406 40.18 -1.90 -14.73
C GLY A 406 39.01 -1.99 -15.71
N LEU A 407 38.04 -1.07 -15.63
CA LEU A 407 36.83 -1.05 -16.44
C LEU A 407 36.62 0.31 -17.09
N ALA A 408 36.10 0.30 -18.32
CA ALA A 408 35.63 1.53 -18.95
C ALA A 408 34.47 2.15 -18.13
N PRO A 409 34.39 3.48 -17.99
CA PRO A 409 33.34 4.19 -17.25
C PRO A 409 31.91 3.71 -17.56
N GLU A 410 31.57 3.59 -18.84
CA GLU A 410 30.25 3.16 -19.32
C GLU A 410 29.93 1.73 -18.92
N GLU A 411 30.92 0.84 -19.02
CA GLU A 411 30.77 -0.56 -18.64
C GLU A 411 30.62 -0.72 -17.12
N LEU A 412 31.37 0.07 -16.33
CA LEU A 412 31.23 0.10 -14.88
C LEU A 412 29.81 0.56 -14.48
N ALA A 413 29.34 1.68 -15.03
CA ALA A 413 28.00 2.20 -14.77
C ALA A 413 26.91 1.18 -15.16
N LYS A 414 27.06 0.52 -16.31
CA LYS A 414 26.11 -0.50 -16.77
C LYS A 414 26.06 -1.68 -15.80
N ARG A 415 27.22 -2.22 -15.40
CA ARG A 415 27.29 -3.33 -14.45
C ARG A 415 26.72 -2.98 -13.07
N MET A 416 26.86 -1.72 -12.63
CA MET A 416 26.21 -1.24 -11.41
C MET A 416 24.69 -1.34 -11.51
N LEU A 417 24.10 -0.86 -12.61
CA LEU A 417 22.64 -0.95 -12.82
C LEU A 417 22.18 -2.41 -13.02
N GLU A 418 22.99 -3.26 -13.66
CA GLU A 418 22.74 -4.70 -13.76
C GLU A 418 22.70 -5.35 -12.38
N SER A 419 23.68 -5.07 -11.53
CA SER A 419 23.72 -5.57 -10.16
C SER A 419 22.48 -5.14 -9.36
N ALA A 420 22.03 -3.89 -9.51
CA ALA A 420 20.82 -3.41 -8.86
C ALA A 420 19.58 -4.13 -9.38
N ALA A 421 19.43 -4.26 -10.70
CA ALA A 421 18.29 -4.91 -11.31
C ALA A 421 18.21 -6.41 -11.00
N ASP A 422 19.36 -7.10 -10.91
CA ASP A 422 19.45 -8.52 -10.55
C ASP A 422 18.92 -8.81 -9.14
N LYS A 423 18.97 -7.82 -8.25
CA LYS A 423 18.41 -7.91 -6.90
C LYS A 423 16.91 -7.65 -6.86
N VAL A 424 16.38 -6.79 -7.75
CA VAL A 424 14.97 -6.38 -7.78
C VAL A 424 14.09 -7.37 -8.56
N ILE A 425 14.56 -7.83 -9.71
CA ILE A 425 13.78 -8.63 -10.65
C ILE A 425 13.19 -9.93 -10.06
N PRO A 426 13.94 -10.71 -9.24
CA PRO A 426 13.37 -11.92 -8.63
C PRO A 426 12.11 -11.63 -7.82
N THR A 427 12.12 -10.56 -7.04
CA THR A 427 10.96 -10.11 -6.24
C THR A 427 9.78 -9.72 -7.12
N LEU A 428 10.00 -8.98 -8.21
CA LEU A 428 8.93 -8.62 -9.14
C LEU A 428 8.31 -9.86 -9.80
N LYS A 429 9.15 -10.83 -10.23
CA LYS A 429 8.67 -12.10 -10.78
C LYS A 429 7.87 -12.90 -9.78
N GLN A 430 8.28 -12.90 -8.51
CA GLN A 430 7.57 -13.59 -7.45
C GLN A 430 6.21 -12.92 -7.17
N LEU A 431 6.13 -11.59 -7.11
CA LEU A 431 4.85 -10.87 -7.00
C LEU A 431 3.88 -11.22 -8.14
N ILE A 432 4.37 -11.25 -9.38
CA ILE A 432 3.59 -11.63 -10.57
C ILE A 432 3.04 -13.05 -10.43
N ALA A 433 3.85 -13.98 -9.92
CA ALA A 433 3.48 -15.38 -9.72
C ALA A 433 2.45 -15.55 -8.58
N ASP A 434 2.70 -14.95 -7.42
CA ASP A 434 1.88 -15.11 -6.21
C ASP A 434 0.44 -14.62 -6.43
N TYR A 435 0.28 -13.54 -7.20
CA TYR A 435 -1.03 -12.94 -7.50
C TYR A 435 -1.62 -13.36 -8.85
N LYS A 436 -1.01 -14.38 -9.49
CA LYS A 436 -1.50 -14.97 -10.75
C LYS A 436 -1.86 -13.90 -11.77
N VAL A 437 -0.92 -12.99 -12.05
CA VAL A 437 -1.14 -11.86 -12.97
C VAL A 437 -1.42 -12.36 -14.39
N GLY A 438 -0.86 -13.51 -14.79
CA GLY A 438 -1.18 -14.15 -16.07
C GLY A 438 -0.71 -13.32 -17.28
N ASP A 439 -1.53 -13.29 -18.34
CA ASP A 439 -1.24 -12.63 -19.62
C ASP A 439 -1.49 -11.11 -19.64
N ARG A 440 -1.81 -10.53 -18.48
CA ARG A 440 -2.18 -9.12 -18.32
C ARG A 440 -1.04 -8.20 -18.72
N ALA A 441 -1.40 -7.06 -19.32
CA ALA A 441 -0.46 -5.97 -19.50
C ALA A 441 -0.19 -5.31 -18.15
N ILE A 442 1.08 -5.30 -17.74
CA ILE A 442 1.56 -4.61 -16.54
C ILE A 442 2.64 -3.61 -16.90
N LYS A 443 2.71 -2.51 -16.15
CA LYS A 443 3.79 -1.52 -16.22
C LYS A 443 4.50 -1.38 -14.88
N LEU A 444 5.74 -0.89 -14.89
CA LEU A 444 6.45 -0.49 -13.68
C LEU A 444 6.23 0.99 -13.40
N ILE A 445 5.86 1.35 -12.18
CA ILE A 445 5.67 2.75 -11.77
C ILE A 445 6.70 3.06 -10.69
N GLY A 446 7.53 4.07 -10.93
CA GLY A 446 8.54 4.52 -9.97
C GLY A 446 8.07 5.68 -9.10
N GLY A 447 8.08 5.49 -7.79
CA GLY A 447 7.92 6.52 -6.77
C GLY A 447 9.20 6.72 -5.96
N GLY A 448 9.30 7.82 -5.22
CA GLY A 448 10.47 8.17 -4.41
C GLY A 448 11.58 8.89 -5.19
N GLY A 449 12.45 9.62 -4.48
CA GLY A 449 13.53 10.40 -5.10
C GLY A 449 14.58 9.56 -5.85
N GLY A 450 14.67 8.26 -5.54
CA GLY A 450 15.55 7.30 -6.21
C GLY A 450 14.91 6.57 -7.39
N ALA A 451 13.65 6.84 -7.75
CA ALA A 451 12.88 6.07 -8.73
C ALA A 451 13.63 5.88 -10.06
N ALA A 452 14.15 6.97 -10.61
CA ALA A 452 14.87 6.99 -11.89
C ALA A 452 16.19 6.20 -11.85
N ALA A 453 16.73 5.90 -10.66
CA ALA A 453 17.96 5.13 -10.52
C ALA A 453 17.76 3.62 -10.75
N VAL A 454 16.55 3.10 -10.54
CA VAL A 454 16.27 1.66 -10.53
C VAL A 454 15.23 1.29 -11.59
N VAL A 455 14.08 1.97 -11.60
CA VAL A 455 12.90 1.55 -12.34
C VAL A 455 13.11 1.46 -13.86
N PRO A 456 13.71 2.46 -14.53
CA PRO A 456 13.87 2.42 -15.99
C PRO A 456 14.77 1.26 -16.46
N TYR A 457 15.84 0.97 -15.72
CA TYR A 457 16.77 -0.11 -16.08
C TYR A 457 16.14 -1.48 -15.86
N VAL A 458 15.42 -1.67 -14.75
CA VAL A 458 14.66 -2.89 -14.47
C VAL A 458 13.60 -3.13 -15.54
N ALA A 459 12.85 -2.09 -15.91
CA ALA A 459 11.83 -2.14 -16.96
C ALA A 459 12.42 -2.55 -18.31
N LYS A 460 13.56 -1.94 -18.70
CA LYS A 460 14.31 -2.30 -19.91
C LYS A 460 14.69 -3.79 -19.91
N LYS A 461 15.19 -4.32 -18.79
CA LYS A 461 15.61 -5.72 -18.69
C LYS A 461 14.43 -6.70 -18.76
N LEU A 462 13.27 -6.30 -18.25
CA LEU A 462 12.03 -7.09 -18.30
C LEU A 462 11.23 -6.90 -19.58
N ASN A 463 11.62 -5.96 -20.46
CA ASN A 463 10.83 -5.55 -21.61
C ASN A 463 9.38 -5.18 -21.22
N LEU A 464 9.28 -4.36 -20.15
CA LEU A 464 8.04 -3.83 -19.63
C LEU A 464 7.98 -2.30 -19.83
N PRO A 465 6.78 -1.73 -20.03
CA PRO A 465 6.58 -0.29 -19.95
C PRO A 465 6.92 0.21 -18.56
N HIS A 466 7.34 1.47 -18.47
CA HIS A 466 7.51 2.13 -17.18
C HIS A 466 7.14 3.60 -17.24
N GLU A 467 6.86 4.15 -16.07
CA GLU A 467 6.75 5.58 -15.85
C GLU A 467 7.42 5.94 -14.52
N ILE A 468 7.96 7.16 -14.42
CA ILE A 468 8.34 7.76 -13.15
C ILE A 468 7.21 8.71 -12.77
N ALA A 469 6.68 8.58 -11.57
CA ALA A 469 5.58 9.41 -11.10
C ALA A 469 5.96 10.90 -11.17
N PRO A 470 5.05 11.79 -11.62
CA PRO A 470 5.24 13.22 -11.44
C PRO A 470 5.43 13.52 -9.96
N ARG A 471 6.43 14.36 -9.63
CA ARG A 471 6.78 14.68 -8.24
C ARG A 471 7.08 13.42 -7.40
N ALA A 472 7.74 12.43 -8.00
CA ALA A 472 8.08 11.15 -7.37
C ALA A 472 8.74 11.31 -5.98
N GLU A 473 9.52 12.37 -5.78
CA GLU A 473 10.21 12.67 -4.52
C GLU A 473 9.28 12.90 -3.32
N VAL A 474 8.02 13.30 -3.57
CA VAL A 474 6.99 13.53 -2.55
C VAL A 474 5.74 12.68 -2.78
N ILE A 475 5.86 11.57 -3.51
CA ILE A 475 4.72 10.74 -3.92
C ILE A 475 3.91 10.20 -2.73
N SER A 476 4.58 9.87 -1.63
CA SER A 476 3.94 9.34 -0.43
C SER A 476 3.14 10.42 0.30
N ALA A 477 3.63 11.66 0.33
CA ALA A 477 2.85 12.80 0.81
C ALA A 477 1.65 13.11 -0.10
N ILE A 478 1.79 12.98 -1.44
CA ILE A 478 0.65 13.07 -2.37
C ILE A 478 -0.40 12.00 -2.05
N GLY A 479 0.05 10.77 -1.83
CA GLY A 479 -0.81 9.65 -1.49
C GLY A 479 -1.54 9.83 -0.17
N ALA A 480 -0.86 10.34 0.86
CA ALA A 480 -1.49 10.73 2.11
C ALA A 480 -2.61 11.76 1.88
N ALA A 481 -2.36 12.81 1.10
CA ALA A 481 -3.36 13.86 0.82
C ALA A 481 -4.60 13.34 0.05
N LEU A 482 -4.44 12.29 -0.75
CA LEU A 482 -5.48 11.72 -1.61
C LEU A 482 -6.12 10.45 -1.05
N ALA A 483 -5.62 9.93 0.06
CA ALA A 483 -6.11 8.70 0.64
C ALA A 483 -7.58 8.81 1.08
N MET A 484 -8.29 7.71 0.88
CA MET A 484 -9.68 7.56 1.26
C MET A 484 -9.79 6.86 2.61
N VAL A 485 -10.85 7.15 3.35
CA VAL A 485 -11.25 6.32 4.48
C VAL A 485 -11.50 4.92 3.96
N LYS A 486 -11.06 3.93 4.70
CA LYS A 486 -11.25 2.53 4.37
C LYS A 486 -11.60 1.76 5.62
N GLU A 487 -12.52 0.82 5.52
CA GLU A 487 -12.75 -0.18 6.55
C GLU A 487 -12.97 -1.56 5.92
N THR A 488 -12.41 -2.60 6.56
CA THR A 488 -12.57 -3.99 6.14
C THR A 488 -13.17 -4.78 7.28
N LEU A 489 -14.40 -5.27 7.09
CA LEU A 489 -15.07 -6.16 8.03
C LEU A 489 -15.03 -7.59 7.50
N GLU A 490 -14.72 -8.53 8.39
CA GLU A 490 -14.64 -9.95 8.06
C GLU A 490 -15.48 -10.74 9.07
N LYS A 491 -16.33 -11.64 8.56
CA LYS A 491 -17.13 -12.55 9.38
C LYS A 491 -17.04 -13.98 8.86
N ASN A 492 -17.03 -14.93 9.79
CA ASN A 492 -17.17 -16.34 9.44
C ASN A 492 -18.65 -16.66 9.21
N LEU A 493 -19.04 -16.89 7.96
CA LEU A 493 -20.41 -17.21 7.56
C LEU A 493 -20.40 -18.46 6.68
N VAL A 494 -21.15 -19.49 7.11
CA VAL A 494 -21.35 -20.71 6.33
C VAL A 494 -22.56 -20.49 5.43
N ASN A 495 -22.37 -20.61 4.11
CA ASN A 495 -23.43 -20.40 3.10
C ASN A 495 -24.21 -19.09 3.32
N PRO A 496 -23.55 -17.92 3.23
CA PRO A 496 -24.18 -16.63 3.56
C PRO A 496 -25.40 -16.35 2.68
N SER A 497 -26.51 -15.96 3.32
CA SER A 497 -27.72 -15.50 2.65
C SER A 497 -27.56 -14.09 2.10
N GLN A 498 -28.47 -13.66 1.21
CA GLN A 498 -28.48 -12.27 0.74
C GLN A 498 -28.64 -11.26 1.90
N ALA A 499 -29.42 -11.61 2.93
CA ALA A 499 -29.60 -10.76 4.11
C ALA A 499 -28.30 -10.61 4.91
N ASP A 500 -27.51 -11.67 5.04
CA ASP A 500 -26.22 -11.61 5.73
C ASP A 500 -25.23 -10.72 4.98
N LEU A 501 -25.16 -10.86 3.65
CA LEU A 501 -24.29 -10.03 2.81
C LEU A 501 -24.71 -8.55 2.88
N ALA A 502 -26.02 -8.27 2.81
CA ALA A 502 -26.55 -6.92 2.90
C ALA A 502 -26.30 -6.28 4.28
N ALA A 503 -26.45 -7.04 5.37
CA ALA A 503 -26.16 -6.57 6.71
C ALA A 503 -24.68 -6.20 6.89
N LEU A 504 -23.77 -7.08 6.46
CA LEU A 504 -22.33 -6.83 6.54
C LEU A 504 -21.91 -5.64 5.65
N ARG A 505 -22.50 -5.52 4.45
CA ARG A 505 -22.30 -4.39 3.55
C ARG A 505 -22.69 -3.07 4.24
N SER A 506 -23.88 -3.04 4.84
CA SER A 506 -24.39 -1.86 5.56
C SER A 506 -23.50 -1.50 6.76
N GLU A 507 -23.03 -2.50 7.50
CA GLU A 507 -22.12 -2.29 8.64
C GLU A 507 -20.80 -1.64 8.21
N ALA A 508 -20.22 -2.10 7.09
CA ALA A 508 -18.99 -1.54 6.52
C ALA A 508 -19.18 -0.11 6.00
N GLU A 509 -20.31 0.14 5.30
CA GLU A 509 -20.69 1.48 4.82
C GLU A 509 -20.80 2.48 5.99
N GLN A 510 -21.52 2.09 7.05
CA GLN A 510 -21.69 2.94 8.23
C GLN A 510 -20.36 3.16 8.97
N ALA A 511 -19.42 2.21 8.92
CA ALA A 511 -18.11 2.39 9.53
C ALA A 511 -17.32 3.52 8.87
N VAL A 512 -17.24 3.56 7.54
CA VAL A 512 -16.51 4.64 6.86
C VAL A 512 -17.21 6.00 6.96
N ILE A 513 -18.55 6.03 7.00
CA ILE A 513 -19.31 7.27 7.25
C ILE A 513 -19.01 7.83 8.64
N ARG A 514 -18.96 6.99 9.68
CA ARG A 514 -18.56 7.42 11.04
C ARG A 514 -17.15 7.97 11.10
N MET A 515 -16.26 7.48 10.25
CA MET A 515 -14.88 7.98 10.11
C MET A 515 -14.79 9.27 9.27
N GLY A 516 -15.92 9.80 8.80
CA GLY A 516 -16.03 11.08 8.11
C GLY A 516 -16.19 10.99 6.60
N ALA A 517 -16.36 9.80 6.02
CA ALA A 517 -16.63 9.69 4.58
C ALA A 517 -17.97 10.31 4.21
N ASP A 518 -17.99 11.05 3.10
CA ASP A 518 -19.23 11.53 2.48
C ASP A 518 -20.02 10.32 1.96
N PRO A 519 -21.29 10.11 2.41
CA PRO A 519 -22.11 8.97 2.00
C PRO A 519 -22.21 8.77 0.48
N ASP A 520 -22.22 9.87 -0.30
CA ASP A 520 -22.35 9.81 -1.76
C ASP A 520 -21.06 9.30 -2.44
N THR A 521 -19.97 9.18 -1.69
CA THR A 521 -18.67 8.71 -2.18
C THR A 521 -18.34 7.28 -1.76
N VAL A 522 -19.20 6.64 -0.97
CA VAL A 522 -18.90 5.32 -0.40
C VAL A 522 -19.11 4.20 -1.42
N ASP A 523 -18.06 3.41 -1.66
CA ASP A 523 -18.09 2.16 -2.41
C ASP A 523 -17.88 0.99 -1.44
N VAL A 524 -18.65 -0.09 -1.61
CA VAL A 524 -18.52 -1.30 -0.77
C VAL A 524 -18.40 -2.54 -1.64
N GLN A 525 -17.30 -3.27 -1.44
CA GLN A 525 -16.99 -4.51 -2.14
C GLN A 525 -17.20 -5.71 -1.22
N ILE A 526 -17.90 -6.73 -1.73
CA ILE A 526 -18.13 -7.99 -1.01
C ILE A 526 -17.31 -9.10 -1.66
N GLU A 527 -16.55 -9.82 -0.84
CA GLU A 527 -15.80 -11.02 -1.24
C GLU A 527 -16.29 -12.22 -0.43
N VAL A 528 -16.65 -13.31 -1.10
CA VAL A 528 -17.06 -14.57 -0.47
C VAL A 528 -16.02 -15.66 -0.74
N ASP A 529 -15.42 -16.19 0.33
CA ASP A 529 -14.52 -17.34 0.30
C ASP A 529 -15.20 -18.51 1.04
N ALA A 530 -15.94 -19.34 0.31
CA ALA A 530 -16.61 -20.49 0.93
C ALA A 530 -15.67 -21.61 1.34
N GLN A 531 -14.46 -21.71 0.79
CA GLN A 531 -13.50 -22.70 1.28
C GLN A 531 -13.12 -22.41 2.73
N ARG A 532 -13.13 -21.12 3.11
CA ARG A 532 -12.82 -20.66 4.46
C ARG A 532 -14.04 -20.22 5.26
N ASN A 533 -15.25 -20.38 4.71
CA ASN A 533 -16.51 -19.85 5.28
C ASN A 533 -16.32 -18.40 5.73
N LEU A 534 -15.79 -17.56 4.85
CA LEU A 534 -15.39 -16.19 5.14
C LEU A 534 -16.13 -15.25 4.19
N VAL A 535 -16.74 -14.20 4.75
CA VAL A 535 -17.24 -13.06 3.98
C VAL A 535 -16.48 -11.83 4.41
N ARG A 536 -15.99 -11.07 3.44
CA ARG A 536 -15.34 -9.79 3.65
C ARG A 536 -16.15 -8.68 2.99
N ALA A 537 -16.37 -7.60 3.72
CA ALA A 537 -16.86 -6.34 3.19
C ALA A 537 -15.78 -5.27 3.31
N THR A 538 -15.34 -4.70 2.20
CA THR A 538 -14.39 -3.59 2.17
C THR A 538 -15.11 -2.34 1.71
N ALA A 539 -15.25 -1.35 2.59
CA ALA A 539 -15.82 -0.06 2.27
C ALA A 539 -14.72 0.99 2.10
N THR A 540 -14.85 1.88 1.12
CA THR A 540 -13.96 3.02 0.91
C THR A 540 -14.76 4.28 0.61
N GLY A 541 -14.35 5.43 1.13
CA GLY A 541 -15.03 6.71 0.87
C GLY A 541 -14.14 7.94 1.14
N SER A 542 -14.49 9.07 0.55
CA SER A 542 -13.72 10.32 0.66
C SER A 542 -14.22 11.20 1.81
N VAL A 543 -13.32 11.74 2.65
CA VAL A 543 -13.68 12.61 3.80
C VAL A 543 -14.23 13.99 3.38
N ALA A 544 -13.94 14.41 2.15
CA ALA A 544 -14.41 15.67 1.60
C ALA A 544 -14.77 15.46 0.14
N PHE A 545 -15.86 16.11 -0.30
CA PHE A 545 -16.31 16.11 -1.67
C PHE A 545 -15.18 16.56 -2.60
N VAL A 546 -14.61 15.61 -3.35
CA VAL A 546 -13.83 15.91 -4.54
C VAL A 546 -14.83 16.43 -5.55
N ALA A 547 -14.56 17.57 -6.19
CA ALA A 547 -15.46 18.10 -7.22
C ALA A 547 -15.74 16.98 -8.25
N GLN A 548 -16.99 16.50 -8.28
CA GLN A 548 -17.43 15.41 -9.17
C GLN A 548 -17.07 15.66 -10.64
N ASP A 549 -16.84 16.92 -11.03
CA ASP A 549 -16.41 17.34 -12.36
C ASP A 549 -15.11 16.66 -12.85
N LEU A 550 -14.16 16.35 -11.96
CA LEU A 550 -12.95 15.62 -12.37
C LEU A 550 -13.27 14.19 -12.82
N LEU A 551 -14.20 13.50 -12.16
CA LEU A 551 -14.63 12.15 -12.56
C LEU A 551 -15.45 12.16 -13.87
N GLN A 552 -15.95 13.32 -14.28
CA GLN A 552 -16.76 13.51 -15.50
C GLN A 552 -15.96 14.05 -16.69
N GLN A 553 -14.69 14.45 -16.51
CA GLN A 553 -13.85 14.83 -17.63
C GLN A 553 -13.72 13.67 -18.60
N THR A 554 -14.21 13.86 -19.81
CA THR A 554 -14.04 12.94 -20.93
C THR A 554 -13.02 13.56 -21.88
N VAL A 555 -12.02 12.76 -22.25
CA VAL A 555 -11.09 13.12 -23.33
C VAL A 555 -11.65 12.62 -24.65
N THR A 556 -11.06 13.04 -25.77
CA THR A 556 -11.47 12.53 -27.09
C THR A 556 -11.24 11.01 -27.19
N GLU A 557 -11.92 10.34 -28.13
CA GLU A 557 -11.70 8.91 -28.35
C GLU A 557 -10.25 8.61 -28.72
N GLU A 558 -9.61 9.47 -29.52
CA GLU A 558 -8.21 9.35 -29.89
C GLU A 558 -7.28 9.37 -28.66
N GLU A 559 -7.52 10.29 -27.73
CA GLU A 559 -6.77 10.39 -26.48
C GLU A 559 -7.01 9.17 -25.58
N ARG A 560 -8.25 8.65 -25.50
CA ARG A 560 -8.54 7.42 -24.75
C ARG A 560 -7.82 6.21 -25.33
N VAL A 561 -7.87 6.04 -26.65
CA VAL A 561 -7.20 4.93 -27.35
C VAL A 561 -5.69 5.04 -27.22
N LYS A 562 -5.13 6.26 -27.24
CA LYS A 562 -3.70 6.49 -26.99
C LYS A 562 -3.30 6.02 -25.59
N ALA A 563 -4.01 6.45 -24.55
CA ALA A 563 -3.74 6.03 -23.17
C ALA A 563 -3.82 4.49 -23.01
N LEU A 564 -4.80 3.86 -23.65
CA LEU A 564 -4.96 2.40 -23.63
C LEU A 564 -3.81 1.68 -24.36
N LYS A 565 -3.32 2.21 -25.49
CA LYS A 565 -2.13 1.68 -26.19
C LYS A 565 -0.86 1.80 -25.35
N GLU A 566 -0.70 2.90 -24.61
CA GLU A 566 0.44 3.10 -23.70
C GLU A 566 0.40 2.09 -22.53
N ALA A 567 -0.79 1.79 -22.01
CA ALA A 567 -0.98 0.76 -20.98
C ALA A 567 -0.77 -0.67 -21.52
N ALA A 568 -1.07 -0.90 -22.80
CA ALA A 568 -1.05 -2.23 -23.43
C ALA A 568 -0.30 -2.25 -24.77
N PRO A 569 1.01 -1.95 -24.81
CA PRO A 569 1.74 -1.72 -26.07
C PRO A 569 1.96 -2.97 -26.93
N ARG A 570 1.63 -4.16 -26.40
CA ARG A 570 1.68 -5.43 -27.15
C ARG A 570 0.41 -5.71 -27.95
N GLU A 571 -0.67 -4.97 -27.69
CA GLU A 571 -1.94 -5.15 -28.36
C GLU A 571 -1.90 -4.51 -29.76
N GLN A 572 -2.32 -5.26 -30.79
CA GLN A 572 -2.18 -4.85 -32.19
C GLN A 572 -3.38 -4.06 -32.70
N SER A 573 -4.58 -4.42 -32.22
CA SER A 573 -5.84 -3.75 -32.53
C SER A 573 -6.57 -3.37 -31.24
N LEU A 574 -7.32 -2.27 -31.29
CA LEU A 574 -8.20 -1.82 -30.22
C LEU A 574 -9.49 -1.30 -30.85
N THR A 575 -10.61 -1.93 -30.50
CA THR A 575 -11.92 -1.62 -31.08
C THR A 575 -12.92 -1.36 -29.97
N LEU A 576 -13.57 -0.19 -29.98
CA LEU A 576 -14.68 0.10 -29.07
C LEU A 576 -15.87 -0.83 -29.38
N LYS A 577 -16.35 -1.56 -28.38
CA LYS A 577 -17.48 -2.49 -28.49
C LYS A 577 -18.75 -1.94 -27.84
N GLY A 578 -18.60 -0.99 -26.93
CA GLY A 578 -19.72 -0.42 -26.22
C GLY A 578 -19.28 0.64 -25.23
N GLN A 579 -20.24 1.42 -24.75
CA GLN A 579 -20.02 2.44 -23.74
C GLN A 579 -21.27 2.63 -22.90
N THR A 580 -21.05 3.14 -21.70
CA THR A 580 -22.06 3.70 -20.81
C THR A 580 -21.82 5.22 -20.73
N ASP A 581 -22.48 5.91 -19.81
CA ASP A 581 -22.32 7.35 -19.65
C ASP A 581 -20.89 7.76 -19.27
N THR A 582 -20.13 6.86 -18.63
CA THR A 582 -18.80 7.19 -18.08
C THR A 582 -17.72 6.12 -18.32
N LEU A 583 -18.11 4.91 -18.74
CA LEU A 583 -17.21 3.77 -18.98
C LEU A 583 -17.27 3.29 -20.41
N TYR A 584 -16.12 2.89 -20.95
CA TYR A 584 -15.94 2.45 -22.33
C TYR A 584 -15.35 1.05 -22.37
N VAL A 585 -15.96 0.17 -23.17
CA VAL A 585 -15.56 -1.23 -23.31
C VAL A 585 -14.87 -1.45 -24.66
N TYR A 586 -13.60 -1.83 -24.62
CA TYR A 586 -12.79 -2.12 -25.79
C TYR A 586 -12.48 -3.61 -25.89
N GLU A 587 -12.25 -4.08 -27.10
CA GLU A 587 -11.66 -5.39 -27.38
C GLU A 587 -10.35 -5.20 -28.12
N SER A 588 -9.32 -5.91 -27.68
CA SER A 588 -8.02 -5.95 -28.36
C SER A 588 -7.70 -7.36 -28.84
N GLN A 589 -6.84 -7.42 -29.87
CA GLN A 589 -6.23 -8.66 -30.30
C GLN A 589 -4.72 -8.50 -30.42
N ARG A 590 -3.99 -9.55 -30.06
CA ARG A 590 -2.56 -9.70 -30.33
C ARG A 590 -2.25 -11.07 -30.90
N SER A 591 -1.34 -11.11 -31.87
CA SER A 591 -0.81 -12.34 -32.44
C SER A 591 0.48 -12.74 -31.73
N GLU A 592 0.51 -13.93 -31.16
CA GLU A 592 1.71 -14.51 -30.54
C GLU A 592 2.17 -15.73 -31.31
N LYS A 593 3.47 -15.77 -31.62
CA LYS A 593 4.09 -16.97 -32.16
C LYS A 593 4.39 -17.96 -31.03
N TYR A 594 4.13 -19.24 -31.26
CA TYR A 594 4.43 -20.31 -30.32
C TYR A 594 5.04 -21.51 -31.04
N PHE A 595 5.59 -22.45 -30.27
CA PHE A 595 6.29 -23.65 -30.77
C PHE A 595 7.40 -23.30 -31.78
N LEU A 596 8.53 -22.79 -31.28
CA LEU A 596 9.70 -22.39 -32.09
C LEU A 596 9.36 -21.40 -33.21
N ASN A 597 8.39 -20.51 -32.98
CA ASN A 597 7.90 -19.51 -33.94
C ASN A 597 7.24 -20.07 -35.21
N LEU A 598 6.85 -21.35 -35.23
CA LEU A 598 6.23 -22.00 -36.39
C LEU A 598 4.71 -21.73 -36.50
N PHE A 599 4.03 -21.54 -35.36
CA PHE A 599 2.59 -21.33 -35.33
C PHE A 599 2.25 -19.99 -34.69
N THR A 600 1.13 -19.39 -35.09
CA THR A 600 0.62 -18.14 -34.53
C THR A 600 -0.73 -18.40 -33.87
N ARG A 601 -0.94 -17.85 -32.67
CA ARG A 601 -2.22 -17.84 -31.99
C ARG A 601 -2.64 -16.39 -31.74
N THR A 602 -3.90 -16.10 -31.98
CA THR A 602 -4.50 -14.81 -31.61
C THR A 602 -5.01 -14.90 -30.17
N LYS A 603 -4.59 -13.96 -29.33
CA LYS A 603 -5.15 -13.72 -28.00
C LYS A 603 -6.01 -12.47 -28.05
N GLN A 604 -7.16 -12.54 -27.42
CA GLN A 604 -8.09 -11.42 -27.29
C GLN A 604 -8.09 -10.93 -25.83
N THR A 605 -8.28 -9.64 -25.61
CA THR A 605 -8.50 -9.08 -24.27
C THR A 605 -9.68 -8.12 -24.32
N VAL A 606 -10.55 -8.18 -23.31
CA VAL A 606 -11.62 -7.18 -23.11
C VAL A 606 -11.15 -6.16 -22.08
N TRP A 607 -11.31 -4.88 -22.37
CA TRP A 607 -10.86 -3.77 -21.53
C TRP A 607 -12.03 -2.89 -21.13
N VAL A 608 -12.02 -2.38 -19.90
CA VAL A 608 -12.90 -1.30 -19.46
C VAL A 608 -12.03 -0.10 -19.11
N THR A 609 -12.38 1.07 -19.63
CA THR A 609 -11.69 2.33 -19.32
C THR A 609 -12.68 3.39 -18.85
N ASP A 610 -12.19 4.38 -18.10
CA ASP A 610 -12.95 5.60 -17.80
C ASP A 610 -12.93 6.61 -18.97
N GLY A 611 -13.68 7.70 -18.81
CA GLY A 611 -13.73 8.80 -19.77
C GLY A 611 -12.40 9.45 -20.13
N ARG A 612 -11.36 9.26 -19.32
CA ARG A 612 -10.00 9.78 -19.56
C ARG A 612 -9.04 8.72 -20.12
N GLY A 613 -9.53 7.52 -20.43
CA GLY A 613 -8.73 6.42 -20.95
C GLY A 613 -7.97 5.63 -19.88
N GLY A 614 -8.23 5.89 -18.60
CA GLY A 614 -7.66 5.11 -17.50
C GLY A 614 -8.27 3.71 -17.48
N VAL A 615 -7.42 2.67 -17.57
CA VAL A 615 -7.86 1.27 -17.46
C VAL A 615 -8.48 1.04 -16.09
N LYS A 616 -9.66 0.43 -16.06
CA LYS A 616 -10.36 0.00 -14.84
C LYS A 616 -10.37 -1.51 -14.67
N LEU A 617 -10.39 -2.23 -15.79
CA LEU A 617 -10.38 -3.69 -15.83
C LEU A 617 -9.80 -4.15 -17.16
N GLN A 618 -9.05 -5.26 -17.11
CA GLN A 618 -8.67 -6.01 -18.30
C GLN A 618 -8.96 -7.49 -18.04
N VAL A 619 -9.54 -8.15 -19.04
CA VAL A 619 -9.90 -9.57 -18.98
C VAL A 619 -9.25 -10.26 -20.17
N PRO A 620 -7.96 -10.69 -20.05
CA PRO A 620 -7.32 -11.48 -21.09
C PRO A 620 -8.13 -12.75 -21.34
N GLY A 621 -8.37 -13.09 -22.60
CA GLY A 621 -9.24 -14.22 -23.00
C GLY A 621 -10.73 -14.03 -22.70
N GLY A 622 -11.14 -12.85 -22.23
CA GLY A 622 -12.50 -12.56 -21.83
C GLY A 622 -13.50 -12.53 -22.98
N LYS A 623 -14.76 -12.79 -22.67
CA LYS A 623 -15.90 -12.63 -23.59
C LYS A 623 -16.78 -11.47 -23.13
N LEU A 624 -17.39 -10.80 -24.10
CA LEU A 624 -18.29 -9.67 -23.87
C LEU A 624 -19.70 -10.04 -24.34
N VAL A 625 -20.70 -9.80 -23.50
CA VAL A 625 -22.12 -9.89 -23.85
C VAL A 625 -22.79 -8.56 -23.53
N SER A 626 -23.53 -7.98 -24.46
CA SER A 626 -24.31 -6.76 -24.24
C SER A 626 -25.80 -7.07 -24.03
N SER A 627 -26.49 -6.20 -23.30
CA SER A 627 -27.94 -6.25 -23.11
C SER A 627 -28.52 -4.84 -23.02
N ALA A 628 -29.78 -4.69 -23.45
CA ALA A 628 -30.56 -3.50 -23.14
C ALA A 628 -30.85 -3.48 -21.63
N GLY A 629 -30.76 -2.31 -20.99
CA GLY A 629 -30.86 -2.20 -19.54
C GLY A 629 -32.20 -2.69 -18.99
N GLU A 630 -33.32 -2.47 -19.67
CA GLU A 630 -34.62 -3.07 -19.30
C GLU A 630 -34.61 -4.62 -19.20
N ASN A 631 -33.68 -5.28 -19.87
CA ASN A 631 -33.55 -6.74 -19.94
C ASN A 631 -32.31 -7.28 -19.21
N TRP A 632 -31.58 -6.43 -18.47
CA TRP A 632 -30.28 -6.81 -17.89
C TRP A 632 -30.36 -8.07 -17.02
N HIS A 633 -31.42 -8.20 -16.21
CA HIS A 633 -31.58 -9.30 -15.26
C HIS A 633 -31.71 -10.65 -15.98
N ARG A 634 -32.59 -10.72 -16.99
CA ARG A 634 -32.78 -11.91 -17.82
C ARG A 634 -31.52 -12.26 -18.61
N SER A 635 -30.80 -11.25 -19.10
CA SER A 635 -29.55 -11.47 -19.83
C SER A 635 -28.43 -11.99 -18.93
N LEU A 636 -28.30 -11.49 -17.70
CA LEU A 636 -27.33 -11.99 -16.73
C LEU A 636 -27.63 -13.45 -16.37
N GLU A 637 -28.90 -13.77 -16.10
CA GLU A 637 -29.33 -15.15 -15.84
C GLU A 637 -28.93 -16.09 -16.99
N LYS A 638 -29.18 -15.66 -18.24
CA LYS A 638 -28.77 -16.42 -19.43
C LYS A 638 -27.25 -16.57 -19.54
N VAL A 639 -26.48 -15.51 -19.25
CA VAL A 639 -25.02 -15.57 -19.22
C VAL A 639 -24.53 -16.61 -18.22
N LEU A 640 -25.09 -16.60 -17.01
CA LEU A 640 -24.74 -17.59 -15.99
C LEU A 640 -25.07 -19.00 -16.49
N GLN A 641 -26.29 -19.24 -16.96
CA GLN A 641 -26.71 -20.56 -17.45
C GLN A 641 -25.84 -21.08 -18.60
N GLN A 642 -25.49 -20.23 -19.57
CA GLN A 642 -24.73 -20.63 -20.76
C GLN A 642 -23.24 -20.90 -20.49
N HIS A 643 -22.69 -20.31 -19.42
CA HIS A 643 -21.26 -20.37 -19.12
C HIS A 643 -20.94 -21.15 -17.85
N THR A 644 -21.95 -21.63 -17.11
CA THR A 644 -21.81 -22.54 -15.97
C THR A 644 -21.35 -23.91 -16.44
N ASP A 645 -20.33 -24.46 -15.79
CA ASP A 645 -19.95 -25.87 -15.95
C ASP A 645 -20.61 -26.71 -14.88
N TYR A 646 -21.03 -27.90 -15.28
CA TYR A 646 -21.54 -28.92 -14.37
C TYR A 646 -20.52 -30.06 -14.33
N GLY A 647 -19.88 -30.22 -13.18
CA GLY A 647 -18.94 -31.32 -12.92
C GLY A 647 -19.28 -32.06 -11.63
N ASP A 648 -18.42 -33.00 -11.25
CA ASP A 648 -18.63 -33.86 -10.06
C ASP A 648 -18.65 -33.07 -8.74
N ALA A 649 -18.05 -31.88 -8.72
CA ALA A 649 -18.04 -30.97 -7.58
C ALA A 649 -19.24 -29.99 -7.55
N GLY A 650 -20.19 -30.10 -8.49
CA GLY A 650 -21.35 -29.23 -8.63
C GLY A 650 -21.24 -28.22 -9.77
N ALA A 651 -22.09 -27.20 -9.72
CA ALA A 651 -22.12 -26.11 -10.69
C ALA A 651 -21.01 -25.09 -10.40
N LEU A 652 -20.11 -24.88 -11.36
CA LEU A 652 -19.09 -23.84 -11.32
C LEU A 652 -19.55 -22.67 -12.19
N LEU A 653 -19.96 -21.58 -11.54
CA LEU A 653 -20.37 -20.36 -12.22
C LEU A 653 -19.20 -19.68 -12.93
N PRO A 654 -19.46 -18.97 -14.04
CA PRO A 654 -18.46 -18.10 -14.64
C PRO A 654 -18.13 -16.92 -13.71
N ALA A 655 -16.86 -16.51 -13.69
CA ALA A 655 -16.47 -15.23 -13.11
C ALA A 655 -16.92 -14.09 -14.04
N VAL A 656 -17.80 -13.21 -13.54
CA VAL A 656 -18.43 -12.14 -14.32
C VAL A 656 -18.21 -10.78 -13.67
N HIS A 657 -17.94 -9.77 -14.50
CA HIS A 657 -18.10 -8.37 -14.14
C HIS A 657 -19.26 -7.75 -14.93
N VAL A 658 -19.92 -6.75 -14.34
CA VAL A 658 -21.00 -6.00 -14.98
C VAL A 658 -20.61 -4.53 -15.11
N VAL A 659 -20.73 -3.97 -16.31
CA VAL A 659 -20.56 -2.55 -16.57
C VAL A 659 -21.93 -1.95 -16.88
N ALA A 660 -22.40 -1.05 -16.02
CA ALA A 660 -23.71 -0.42 -16.13
C ALA A 660 -23.70 0.99 -15.52
N GLY A 661 -24.23 1.97 -16.26
CA GLY A 661 -24.25 3.37 -15.82
C GLY A 661 -22.85 3.91 -15.51
N ARG A 662 -22.55 4.06 -14.21
CA ARG A 662 -21.23 4.49 -13.72
C ARG A 662 -20.45 3.42 -12.96
N LYS A 663 -21.02 2.23 -12.80
CA LYS A 663 -20.42 1.17 -11.98
C LYS A 663 -19.78 0.09 -12.85
N LEU A 664 -18.65 -0.37 -12.36
CA LEU A 664 -18.05 -1.66 -12.69
C LEU A 664 -18.27 -2.57 -11.48
N VAL A 665 -19.23 -3.49 -11.58
CA VAL A 665 -19.61 -4.39 -10.49
C VAL A 665 -18.83 -5.70 -10.64
N ASP A 666 -18.06 -6.06 -9.62
CA ASP A 666 -17.33 -7.32 -9.53
C ASP A 666 -18.24 -8.38 -8.88
N LEU A 667 -18.61 -9.41 -9.65
CA LEU A 667 -19.42 -10.54 -9.19
C LEU A 667 -18.59 -11.84 -9.14
N THR A 668 -17.27 -11.74 -9.29
CA THR A 668 -16.40 -12.92 -9.52
C THR A 668 -16.21 -13.80 -8.30
N SER A 669 -16.46 -13.27 -7.10
CA SER A 669 -16.31 -14.00 -5.83
C SER A 669 -17.59 -14.75 -5.41
N LEU A 670 -18.73 -14.47 -6.06
CA LEU A 670 -20.03 -15.02 -5.69
C LEU A 670 -20.22 -16.43 -6.26
N GLN A 671 -20.85 -17.30 -5.48
CA GLN A 671 -20.78 -18.75 -5.72
C GLN A 671 -22.08 -19.37 -6.25
N THR A 672 -23.21 -18.70 -6.03
CA THR A 672 -24.52 -19.16 -6.49
C THR A 672 -25.17 -18.13 -7.42
N ALA A 673 -25.97 -18.60 -8.37
CA ALA A 673 -26.66 -17.71 -9.29
C ALA A 673 -27.60 -16.75 -8.55
N GLU A 674 -28.20 -17.21 -7.45
CA GLU A 674 -29.03 -16.38 -6.57
C GLU A 674 -28.22 -15.26 -5.90
N GLN A 675 -27.01 -15.52 -5.40
CA GLN A 675 -26.12 -14.48 -4.87
C GLN A 675 -25.72 -13.49 -5.95
N VAL A 676 -25.33 -13.97 -7.14
CA VAL A 676 -24.94 -13.11 -8.27
C VAL A 676 -26.09 -12.20 -8.70
N LEU A 677 -27.28 -12.76 -8.91
CA LEU A 677 -28.46 -12.00 -9.33
C LEU A 677 -28.94 -11.05 -8.24
N GLY A 678 -28.97 -11.48 -6.97
CA GLY A 678 -29.38 -10.64 -5.85
C GLY A 678 -28.45 -9.45 -5.63
N PHE A 679 -27.13 -9.68 -5.68
CA PHE A 679 -26.15 -8.61 -5.53
C PHE A 679 -26.18 -7.65 -6.73
N ALA A 680 -26.26 -8.18 -7.97
CA ALA A 680 -26.43 -7.35 -9.16
C ALA A 680 -27.73 -6.53 -9.08
N GLN A 681 -28.83 -7.11 -8.61
CA GLN A 681 -30.07 -6.39 -8.38
C GLN A 681 -29.85 -5.24 -7.39
N GLN A 682 -29.24 -5.50 -6.24
CA GLN A 682 -28.98 -4.44 -5.26
C GLN A 682 -28.13 -3.30 -5.82
N GLU A 683 -27.09 -3.62 -6.60
CA GLU A 683 -26.18 -2.61 -7.16
C GLU A 683 -26.79 -1.81 -8.31
N LEU A 684 -27.68 -2.42 -9.10
CA LEU A 684 -28.26 -1.84 -10.31
C LEU A 684 -29.67 -1.28 -10.12
N HIS A 685 -30.41 -1.68 -9.07
CA HIS A 685 -31.82 -1.34 -8.91
C HIS A 685 -32.09 0.17 -8.73
N GLN A 686 -31.13 0.89 -8.15
CA GLN A 686 -31.23 2.36 -7.99
C GLN A 686 -30.87 3.11 -9.27
N MET A 687 -30.40 2.44 -10.31
CA MET A 687 -30.02 3.06 -11.57
C MET A 687 -31.18 3.06 -12.55
N HIS A 688 -31.43 4.21 -13.17
CA HIS A 688 -32.39 4.31 -14.26
C HIS A 688 -31.80 3.73 -15.55
N LEU A 689 -31.81 2.40 -15.69
CA LEU A 689 -31.13 1.69 -16.80
C LEU A 689 -31.98 1.51 -18.06
N ALA A 690 -33.26 1.91 -18.07
CA ALA A 690 -34.19 1.60 -19.17
C ALA A 690 -33.64 1.99 -20.57
N ASP A 691 -32.95 3.14 -20.66
CA ASP A 691 -32.38 3.66 -21.91
C ASP A 691 -30.88 3.39 -22.08
N HIS A 692 -30.25 2.64 -21.17
CA HIS A 692 -28.81 2.41 -21.16
C HIS A 692 -28.45 0.96 -21.52
N SER A 693 -27.26 0.76 -22.10
CA SER A 693 -26.71 -0.58 -22.32
C SER A 693 -26.03 -1.12 -21.06
N VAL A 694 -26.16 -2.43 -20.84
CA VAL A 694 -25.44 -3.18 -19.80
C VAL A 694 -24.51 -4.18 -20.46
N TYR A 695 -23.28 -4.28 -19.97
CA TYR A 695 -22.26 -5.17 -20.51
C TYR A 695 -21.80 -6.18 -19.46
N PHE A 696 -21.76 -7.45 -19.84
CA PHE A 696 -21.27 -8.57 -19.03
C PHE A 696 -19.92 -9.01 -19.57
N LEU A 697 -18.88 -8.89 -18.74
CA LEU A 697 -17.52 -9.33 -19.06
C LEU A 697 -17.28 -10.68 -18.36
N ILE A 698 -17.14 -11.72 -19.16
CA ILE A 698 -17.00 -13.11 -18.70
C ILE A 698 -15.52 -13.48 -18.78
N HIS A 699 -14.93 -13.82 -17.65
CA HIS A 699 -13.54 -14.24 -17.57
C HIS A 699 -13.33 -15.62 -18.21
N PRO A 700 -12.19 -15.88 -18.86
CA PRO A 700 -11.87 -17.23 -19.31
C PRO A 700 -11.70 -18.15 -18.11
N ARG A 701 -11.88 -19.44 -18.35
CA ARG A 701 -11.60 -20.47 -17.36
C ARG A 701 -10.08 -20.57 -17.18
N ASN A 702 -9.61 -20.55 -15.94
CA ASN A 702 -8.21 -20.81 -15.59
C ASN A 702 -7.95 -22.29 -15.44
#